data_AF-A0A8J4SKF5-F1
#
_entry.id   AF-A0A8J4SKF5-F1
#
_cell.length_a   1.000
_cell.length_b   1.000
_cell.length_c   1.000
_cell.angle_alpha   90.00
_cell.angle_beta   90.00
_cell.angle_gamma   90.00
#
_symmetry.space_group_name_H-M   'P 1'
#
loop_
_entity.id
_entity.type
_entity.pdbx_description
1 polymer ?
#
loop_
_entity_poly.entity_id
_entity_poly.type
_entity_poly.pdbx_seq_one_letter_code
_entity_poly.pdbx_strand_id
1 'polypeptide(L)'
;MVHSSSDLEAMDPAVLEAPYRKSSLLHRRPVHHRVMGTVSIAAVTYFFGCGGPLGSEPIISSTGPAIGLPAMVLYPLLVTGPYAYIVVELCCAFPEDGGFAIWVLNAFGPFWGFQVGYWSWMAGIFNTALLPGFLLQIFNDYYDVSIDSGVTSFCVKVVFALTFTLPSVLGAKVTSRSCIVLLICVLVPVVIFTAWAYSRARDYEDLIEIRHEGIEEYNGDNLQVGETAIDWALLLNTLFWKYDGINIASVFGGEVANPAGVYSRAVALTVALTVLTYLVPMPAAIIVDDPNWTFFTRDSYPAIAESIGGPVLKALFVFSSCCSAVGLFISGIFCEAFQLAVPGGKSTIAAFALLPTVMLCYIVVDAFSSITSALIILGFLVPGLAYGLDIDSVDTAVLDGDVPYRKSDGLPVHHRIMGTTCVVAVTYFFGCGGPLGSEPIISSAGPAIGLPAILLYPLVVLGPYAFIVAELCCAFPEDGGFTVWVLNAFGPFWAFQVGYWSWVAGVFETALLPGFLLELLREYYGVSISSGIVSYGAKVAIALLFTIPCIVGTRVVSRMCVGLLVLVLLPVLVFTVWAYLHARDFGDLFELRHEFNVIDEDLGDDEQTGPLAIDWALLFNTLFWAFDGINMASVFGGEVSNPARVYPRAIAFTLLLTILTYLIPMPAAILVDDPNWTYFTRDSYPALADAIGGPVLKGFTVFSSCCSITGLFVSAIFCKSFQLSGMGDAQLLPSCFARRNRRFDSPHVSIGTTALFTIALLGADFDVLLPMTNAFAGAVQLLIILAAIKLRKLLPYIPRPVRIPGGERTLMALAVLPTLVLCYIVFDTFRSLTSTLIVLVFLLPGVVYAIYNGHRNPALHN
;
A
#
# COMPACT_ATOMS: atom_id res chain seq x y z
N MET A 1 -16.76 40.25 -3.57
CA MET A 1 -17.02 41.69 -3.54
C MET A 1 -16.05 42.33 -2.56
N VAL A 2 -15.05 43.06 -3.05
CA VAL A 2 -14.49 44.22 -2.34
C VAL A 2 -14.16 45.25 -3.41
N HIS A 3 -14.81 46.40 -3.28
CA HIS A 3 -14.71 47.56 -4.15
C HIS A 3 -13.71 48.55 -3.54
N SER A 4 -13.07 49.31 -4.43
CA SER A 4 -12.31 50.55 -4.19
C SER A 4 -10.79 50.39 -4.00
N SER A 5 -10.07 51.15 -4.82
CA SER A 5 -8.61 51.27 -4.92
C SER A 5 -7.97 52.08 -3.78
N SER A 6 -8.75 52.47 -2.76
CA SER A 6 -8.29 53.31 -1.64
C SER A 6 -7.82 52.53 -0.43
N ASP A 7 -8.11 51.23 -0.32
CA ASP A 7 -7.64 50.39 0.80
C ASP A 7 -6.22 49.83 0.60
N LEU A 8 -5.64 50.01 -0.60
CA LEU A 8 -4.26 49.61 -0.92
C LEU A 8 -3.21 50.56 -0.33
N GLU A 9 -3.56 51.82 -0.04
CA GLU A 9 -2.61 52.83 0.46
C GLU A 9 -2.49 52.86 2.00
N ALA A 10 -3.31 52.10 2.72
CA ALA A 10 -3.23 51.97 4.18
C ALA A 10 -2.54 50.68 4.66
N MET A 11 -2.03 49.84 3.74
CA MET A 11 -1.22 48.68 4.11
C MET A 11 0.25 49.11 4.25
N ASP A 12 0.81 48.84 5.43
CA ASP A 12 2.22 49.02 5.75
C ASP A 12 3.11 48.49 4.61
N PRO A 13 4.05 49.28 4.05
CA PRO A 13 4.90 48.85 2.95
C PRO A 13 5.67 47.55 3.26
N ALA A 14 5.86 47.20 4.53
CA ALA A 14 6.41 45.92 4.96
C ALA A 14 5.52 44.69 4.62
N VAL A 15 4.20 44.89 4.45
CA VAL A 15 3.25 43.83 4.09
C VAL A 15 3.20 43.61 2.57
N LEU A 16 3.49 44.65 1.78
CA LEU A 16 3.67 44.55 0.32
C LEU A 16 5.04 43.96 -0.07
N GLU A 17 6.05 44.11 0.79
CA GLU A 17 7.40 43.54 0.61
C GLU A 17 7.61 42.15 1.22
N ALA A 18 6.56 41.45 1.66
CA ALA A 18 6.68 40.07 2.16
C ALA A 18 6.40 39.06 1.03
N PRO A 19 7.39 38.56 0.27
CA PRO A 19 7.13 37.47 -0.63
C PRO A 19 6.99 36.21 0.21
N TYR A 20 5.85 35.53 0.10
CA TYR A 20 5.65 34.09 0.33
C TYR A 20 6.91 33.34 0.82
N ARG A 21 7.24 33.45 2.11
CA ARG A 21 8.45 32.87 2.70
C ARG A 21 8.08 31.74 3.64
N LYS A 22 7.83 30.57 3.05
CA LYS A 22 7.91 29.27 3.74
C LYS A 22 8.99 28.40 3.06
N SER A 23 10.25 28.86 3.01
CA SER A 23 11.39 27.99 2.66
C SER A 23 12.79 28.64 2.71
N SER A 24 12.95 29.93 2.99
CA SER A 24 14.26 30.60 2.79
C SER A 24 15.33 30.37 3.88
N LEU A 25 15.41 29.19 4.50
CA LEU A 25 16.49 28.82 5.43
C LEU A 25 17.21 27.52 5.03
N LEU A 26 17.31 27.23 3.73
CA LEU A 26 18.35 26.34 3.20
C LEU A 26 19.35 27.19 2.41
N HIS A 27 20.62 27.06 2.77
CA HIS A 27 21.75 27.87 2.29
C HIS A 27 21.71 28.20 0.79
N ARG A 28 21.70 29.49 0.43
CA ARG A 28 22.14 29.96 -0.89
C ARG A 28 23.64 29.61 -1.04
N ARG A 29 23.95 28.56 -1.79
CA ARG A 29 25.30 28.32 -2.33
C ARG A 29 25.44 28.96 -3.72
N PRO A 30 26.67 29.26 -4.18
CA PRO A 30 26.87 30.07 -5.39
C PRO A 30 26.41 29.34 -6.66
N VAL A 31 25.73 30.09 -7.52
CA VAL A 31 25.19 29.69 -8.83
C VAL A 31 26.31 29.73 -9.86
N HIS A 32 26.95 28.60 -10.15
CA HIS A 32 27.82 28.48 -11.33
C HIS A 32 27.78 27.05 -11.90
N HIS A 33 26.79 26.77 -12.75
CA HIS A 33 26.96 26.07 -14.05
C HIS A 33 25.59 25.87 -14.73
N ARG A 34 24.99 26.95 -15.26
CA ARG A 34 23.85 26.83 -16.19
C ARG A 34 24.40 26.48 -17.58
N VAL A 35 24.15 25.28 -18.07
CA VAL A 35 24.78 24.73 -19.30
C VAL A 35 23.80 24.45 -20.44
N MET A 36 22.48 24.51 -20.23
CA MET A 36 21.50 24.22 -21.28
C MET A 36 20.92 25.47 -21.94
N GLY A 37 20.89 25.45 -23.28
CA GLY A 37 20.22 26.45 -24.12
C GLY A 37 18.92 25.94 -24.74
N THR A 38 18.25 26.78 -25.53
CA THR A 38 16.92 26.50 -26.11
C THR A 38 16.81 25.17 -26.86
N VAL A 39 17.76 24.88 -27.76
CA VAL A 39 17.75 23.66 -28.58
C VAL A 39 18.01 22.41 -27.73
N SER A 40 18.84 22.53 -26.69
CA SER A 40 19.14 21.44 -25.75
C SER A 40 17.91 21.02 -24.96
N ILE A 41 17.18 21.99 -24.41
CA ILE A 41 15.94 21.73 -23.65
C ILE A 41 14.87 21.17 -24.60
N ALA A 42 14.76 21.76 -25.79
CA ALA A 42 13.78 21.31 -26.76
C ALA A 42 14.00 19.84 -27.17
N ALA A 43 15.26 19.43 -27.39
CA ALA A 43 15.61 18.07 -27.76
C ALA A 43 15.37 17.06 -26.62
N VAL A 44 15.72 17.41 -25.38
CA VAL A 44 15.47 16.55 -24.20
C VAL A 44 13.96 16.40 -23.98
N THR A 45 13.22 17.52 -23.98
CA THR A 45 11.76 17.52 -23.79
C THR A 45 11.05 16.78 -24.92
N TYR A 46 11.52 16.96 -26.17
CA TYR A 46 11.03 16.22 -27.33
C TYR A 46 11.18 14.72 -27.08
N PHE A 47 12.38 14.22 -26.79
CA PHE A 47 12.60 12.80 -26.57
C PHE A 47 11.92 12.24 -25.32
N PHE A 48 11.48 13.05 -24.37
CA PHE A 48 10.73 12.51 -23.23
C PHE A 48 9.28 12.16 -23.60
N GLY A 49 8.63 12.97 -24.44
CA GLY A 49 7.23 12.75 -24.88
C GLY A 49 7.09 12.14 -26.29
N CYS A 50 8.06 12.35 -27.17
CA CYS A 50 8.00 12.02 -28.59
C CYS A 50 9.33 11.43 -29.10
N GLY A 51 9.28 10.21 -29.62
CA GLY A 51 10.45 9.56 -30.23
C GLY A 51 10.57 9.78 -31.74
N GLY A 52 9.52 10.22 -32.42
CA GLY A 52 9.39 10.09 -33.88
C GLY A 52 7.99 9.60 -34.27
N PRO A 53 7.69 9.41 -35.57
CA PRO A 53 6.33 9.13 -36.05
C PRO A 53 5.77 7.77 -35.62
N LEU A 54 6.64 6.83 -35.21
CA LEU A 54 6.23 5.49 -34.79
C LEU A 54 5.32 5.45 -33.57
N GLY A 55 4.40 4.50 -33.57
CA GLY A 55 3.31 4.32 -32.62
C GLY A 55 2.17 5.33 -32.76
N SER A 56 2.14 6.17 -33.80
CA SER A 56 0.98 7.03 -34.14
C SER A 56 -0.07 6.30 -34.99
N GLU A 57 0.28 5.15 -35.55
CA GLU A 57 -0.54 4.23 -36.33
C GLU A 57 -1.90 3.92 -35.66
N PRO A 58 -1.98 3.67 -34.33
CA PRO A 58 -3.24 3.43 -33.64
C PRO A 58 -4.23 4.61 -33.68
N ILE A 59 -3.78 5.83 -33.95
CA ILE A 59 -4.66 7.01 -34.10
C ILE A 59 -5.53 6.85 -35.35
N ILE A 60 -4.96 6.32 -36.43
CA ILE A 60 -5.65 6.13 -37.70
C ILE A 60 -6.41 4.80 -37.69
N SER A 61 -5.81 3.70 -37.23
CA SER A 61 -6.50 2.40 -37.22
C SER A 61 -7.67 2.31 -36.23
N SER A 62 -7.77 3.22 -35.26
CA SER A 62 -8.92 3.29 -34.32
C SER A 62 -10.14 4.00 -34.89
N THR A 63 -9.96 5.00 -35.75
CA THR A 63 -11.03 5.96 -36.13
C THR A 63 -11.13 6.29 -37.62
N GLY A 64 -10.08 6.03 -38.39
CA GLY A 64 -9.93 6.41 -39.80
C GLY A 64 -9.25 7.78 -39.99
N PRO A 65 -8.66 8.02 -41.18
CA PRO A 65 -7.96 9.28 -41.51
C PRO A 65 -8.80 10.55 -41.31
N ALA A 66 -10.09 10.51 -41.65
CA ALA A 66 -10.97 11.68 -41.57
C ALA A 66 -11.18 12.22 -40.15
N ILE A 67 -11.05 11.35 -39.13
CA ILE A 67 -11.20 11.72 -37.71
C ILE A 67 -9.83 11.83 -37.04
N GLY A 68 -8.94 10.87 -37.31
CA GLY A 68 -7.60 10.81 -36.72
C GLY A 68 -6.72 12.00 -37.08
N LEU A 69 -6.68 12.43 -38.35
CA LEU A 69 -5.83 13.56 -38.77
C LEU A 69 -6.29 14.90 -38.16
N PRO A 70 -7.59 15.27 -38.15
CA PRO A 70 -8.06 16.42 -37.39
C PRO A 70 -7.79 16.29 -35.89
N ALA A 71 -7.93 15.10 -35.30
CA ALA A 71 -7.66 14.89 -33.88
C ALA A 71 -6.19 15.15 -33.53
N MET A 72 -5.25 14.79 -34.42
CA MET A 72 -3.82 15.09 -34.28
C MET A 72 -3.50 16.58 -34.34
N VAL A 73 -4.40 17.41 -34.89
CA VAL A 73 -4.26 18.88 -34.90
C VAL A 73 -5.02 19.51 -33.72
N LEU A 74 -6.25 19.06 -33.47
CA LEU A 74 -7.12 19.62 -32.44
C LEU A 74 -6.62 19.33 -31.03
N TYR A 75 -6.11 18.13 -30.77
CA TYR A 75 -5.60 17.76 -29.44
C TYR A 75 -4.44 18.68 -28.99
N PRO A 76 -3.38 18.89 -29.78
CA PRO A 76 -2.32 19.80 -29.38
C PRO A 76 -2.75 21.27 -29.31
N LEU A 77 -3.75 21.70 -30.08
CA LEU A 77 -4.29 23.07 -29.99
C LEU A 77 -5.15 23.30 -28.75
N LEU A 78 -5.98 22.33 -28.38
CA LEU A 78 -6.97 22.47 -27.30
C LEU A 78 -6.45 22.04 -25.93
N VAL A 79 -5.51 21.09 -25.88
CA VAL A 79 -5.02 20.50 -24.63
C VAL A 79 -3.56 20.86 -24.41
N THR A 80 -2.67 20.41 -25.30
CA THR A 80 -1.22 20.52 -25.12
C THR A 80 -0.73 21.96 -25.17
N GLY A 81 -1.27 22.78 -26.05
CA GLY A 81 -0.90 24.19 -26.23
C GLY A 81 -1.18 25.04 -24.99
N PRO A 82 -2.43 25.10 -24.49
CA PRO A 82 -2.75 25.78 -23.24
C PRO A 82 -1.93 25.27 -22.05
N TYR A 83 -1.75 23.95 -21.95
CA TYR A 83 -0.93 23.35 -20.90
C TYR A 83 0.54 23.77 -21.00
N ALA A 84 1.10 23.83 -22.20
CA ALA A 84 2.47 24.28 -22.46
C ALA A 84 2.68 25.74 -22.03
N TYR A 85 1.70 26.63 -22.22
CA TYR A 85 1.78 28.02 -21.73
C TYR A 85 1.85 28.08 -20.20
N ILE A 86 1.01 27.29 -19.51
CA ILE A 86 1.02 27.21 -18.04
C ILE A 86 2.39 26.71 -17.55
N VAL A 87 2.92 25.66 -18.18
CA VAL A 87 4.24 25.10 -17.86
C VAL A 87 5.34 26.14 -18.08
N VAL A 88 5.32 26.89 -19.20
CA VAL A 88 6.31 27.93 -19.48
C VAL A 88 6.28 29.03 -18.41
N GLU A 89 5.09 29.49 -18.02
CA GLU A 89 4.94 30.52 -16.99
C GLU A 89 5.53 30.06 -15.65
N LEU A 90 5.19 28.84 -15.24
CA LEU A 90 5.68 28.25 -13.98
C LEU A 90 7.18 27.95 -14.02
N CYS A 91 7.72 27.47 -15.14
CA CYS A 91 9.17 27.29 -15.35
C CYS A 91 9.95 28.61 -15.26
N CYS A 92 9.37 29.71 -15.76
CA CYS A 92 9.96 31.04 -15.68
C CYS A 92 9.90 31.58 -14.24
N ALA A 93 8.80 31.33 -13.52
CA ALA A 93 8.58 31.81 -12.17
C ALA A 93 9.42 31.05 -11.12
N PHE A 94 9.58 29.74 -11.28
CA PHE A 94 10.28 28.85 -10.34
C PHE A 94 11.34 27.99 -11.06
N PRO A 95 12.49 28.57 -11.45
CA PRO A 95 13.55 27.87 -12.17
C PRO A 95 14.45 27.07 -11.22
N GLU A 96 13.87 26.10 -10.52
CA GLU A 96 14.56 25.21 -9.57
C GLU A 96 14.53 23.76 -10.07
N ASP A 97 15.56 22.97 -9.72
CA ASP A 97 15.62 21.54 -10.04
C ASP A 97 14.53 20.78 -9.27
N GLY A 98 13.75 19.94 -9.95
CA GLY A 98 12.58 19.25 -9.40
C GLY A 98 11.23 19.75 -9.95
N GLY A 99 11.22 20.92 -10.60
CA GLY A 99 10.11 21.36 -11.45
C GLY A 99 8.73 21.38 -10.79
N PHE A 100 7.75 20.70 -11.41
CA PHE A 100 6.37 20.64 -10.93
C PHE A 100 6.21 20.10 -9.50
N ALA A 101 7.11 19.23 -9.01
CA ALA A 101 7.08 18.79 -7.62
C ALA A 101 7.34 19.96 -6.65
N ILE A 102 8.21 20.91 -7.03
CA ILE A 102 8.47 22.13 -6.26
C ILE A 102 7.29 23.11 -6.36
N TRP A 103 6.63 23.20 -7.52
CA TRP A 103 5.45 24.05 -7.66
C TRP A 103 4.34 23.61 -6.71
N VAL A 104 4.09 22.30 -6.65
CA VAL A 104 3.08 21.70 -5.75
C VAL A 104 3.53 21.77 -4.29
N LEU A 105 4.82 21.57 -4.01
CA LEU A 105 5.41 21.78 -2.68
C LEU A 105 5.13 23.20 -2.16
N ASN A 106 5.34 24.20 -3.00
CA ASN A 106 5.15 25.60 -2.65
C ASN A 106 3.66 25.98 -2.52
N ALA A 107 2.79 25.39 -3.33
CA ALA A 107 1.35 25.68 -3.34
C ALA A 107 0.56 24.93 -2.26
N PHE A 108 0.80 23.62 -2.10
CA PHE A 108 -0.02 22.72 -1.29
C PHE A 108 0.76 22.06 -0.13
N GLY A 109 2.06 22.34 -0.02
CA GLY A 109 2.91 21.89 1.07
C GLY A 109 3.68 20.57 0.80
N PRO A 110 4.52 20.14 1.76
CA PRO A 110 5.48 19.04 1.59
C PRO A 110 4.88 17.71 1.18
N PHE A 111 3.72 17.37 1.72
CA PHE A 111 3.04 16.11 1.42
C PHE A 111 2.68 16.03 -0.07
N TRP A 112 1.98 17.04 -0.60
CA TRP A 112 1.52 17.03 -1.99
C TRP A 112 2.66 17.21 -2.98
N GLY A 113 3.69 17.99 -2.63
CA GLY A 113 4.93 18.08 -3.43
C GLY A 113 5.62 16.73 -3.58
N PHE A 114 5.71 15.95 -2.48
CA PHE A 114 6.24 14.59 -2.51
C PHE A 114 5.37 13.66 -3.35
N GLN A 115 4.04 13.65 -3.16
CA GLN A 115 3.14 12.76 -3.89
C GLN A 115 3.26 12.94 -5.41
N VAL A 116 3.25 14.20 -5.87
CA VAL A 116 3.35 14.49 -7.31
C VAL A 116 4.72 14.12 -7.87
N GLY A 117 5.81 14.42 -7.13
CA GLY A 117 7.16 13.99 -7.53
C GLY A 117 7.30 12.47 -7.58
N TYR A 118 6.75 11.77 -6.60
CA TYR A 118 6.80 10.31 -6.50
C TYR A 118 5.96 9.62 -7.60
N TRP A 119 4.74 10.08 -7.88
CA TRP A 119 3.90 9.52 -8.94
C TRP A 119 4.53 9.70 -10.32
N SER A 120 5.07 10.90 -10.59
CA SER A 120 5.80 11.17 -11.82
C SER A 120 7.01 10.25 -11.95
N TRP A 121 7.80 10.14 -10.88
CA TRP A 121 8.99 9.31 -10.86
C TRP A 121 8.70 7.82 -11.13
N MET A 122 7.63 7.29 -10.51
CA MET A 122 7.17 5.93 -10.76
C MET A 122 6.75 5.73 -12.21
N ALA A 123 5.92 6.63 -12.76
CA ALA A 123 5.48 6.55 -14.15
C ALA A 123 6.68 6.59 -15.12
N GLY A 124 7.66 7.45 -14.85
CA GLY A 124 8.88 7.59 -15.63
C GLY A 124 9.78 6.35 -15.61
N ILE A 125 9.93 5.69 -14.46
CA ILE A 125 10.72 4.45 -14.36
C ILE A 125 10.10 3.32 -15.19
N PHE A 126 8.79 3.11 -15.10
CA PHE A 126 8.11 2.09 -15.89
C PHE A 126 8.22 2.38 -17.38
N ASN A 127 8.00 3.63 -17.80
CA ASN A 127 8.13 4.02 -19.19
C ASN A 127 9.57 3.78 -19.71
N THR A 128 10.57 4.16 -18.91
CA THR A 128 11.99 4.00 -19.27
C THR A 128 12.42 2.53 -19.32
N ALA A 129 11.86 1.68 -18.46
CA ALA A 129 12.15 0.24 -18.42
C ALA A 129 11.67 -0.51 -19.68
N LEU A 130 10.65 -0.01 -20.37
CA LEU A 130 10.12 -0.64 -21.61
C LEU A 130 11.05 -0.45 -22.81
N LEU A 131 11.84 0.63 -22.86
CA LEU A 131 12.57 1.06 -24.05
C LEU A 131 13.71 0.13 -24.50
N PRO A 132 14.51 -0.49 -23.60
CA PRO A 132 15.48 -1.52 -24.01
C PRO A 132 14.83 -2.75 -24.64
N GLY A 133 13.62 -3.10 -24.19
CA GLY A 133 12.81 -4.16 -24.77
C GLY A 133 12.36 -3.82 -26.19
N PHE A 134 11.87 -2.60 -26.40
CA PHE A 134 11.52 -2.10 -27.74
C PHE A 134 12.71 -2.05 -28.68
N LEU A 135 13.89 -1.66 -28.21
CA LEU A 135 15.08 -1.67 -29.04
C LEU A 135 15.46 -3.11 -29.46
N LEU A 136 15.40 -4.08 -28.53
CA LEU A 136 15.66 -5.48 -28.86
C LEU A 136 14.64 -6.02 -29.88
N GLN A 137 13.36 -5.65 -29.74
CA GLN A 137 12.33 -6.05 -30.70
C GLN A 137 12.64 -5.53 -32.11
N ILE A 138 13.05 -4.27 -32.25
CA ILE A 138 13.49 -3.72 -33.55
C ILE A 138 14.70 -4.50 -34.11
N PHE A 139 15.63 -4.95 -33.26
CA PHE A 139 16.75 -5.78 -33.71
C PHE A 139 16.31 -7.16 -34.19
N ASN A 140 15.38 -7.80 -33.49
CA ASN A 140 14.87 -9.12 -33.86
C ASN A 140 14.07 -9.07 -35.17
N ASP A 141 13.19 -8.07 -35.33
CA ASP A 141 12.26 -7.99 -36.45
C ASP A 141 12.95 -7.55 -37.77
N TYR A 142 14.02 -6.74 -37.69
CA TYR A 142 14.62 -6.12 -38.88
C TYR A 142 16.07 -6.54 -39.18
N TYR A 143 16.81 -7.10 -38.23
CA TYR A 143 18.21 -7.50 -38.42
C TYR A 143 18.45 -9.02 -38.39
N ASP A 144 17.37 -9.82 -38.37
CA ASP A 144 17.40 -11.30 -38.35
C ASP A 144 18.26 -11.86 -37.18
N VAL A 145 18.32 -11.10 -36.09
CA VAL A 145 19.02 -11.47 -34.87
C VAL A 145 18.06 -12.27 -33.99
N SER A 146 18.02 -13.59 -34.16
CA SER A 146 17.14 -14.48 -33.38
C SER A 146 17.69 -14.73 -31.97
N ILE A 147 17.53 -13.73 -31.07
CA ILE A 147 17.81 -13.92 -29.65
C ILE A 147 16.56 -14.54 -28.99
N ASP A 148 16.43 -15.86 -29.10
CA ASP A 148 15.46 -16.63 -28.32
C ASP A 148 16.05 -17.08 -26.98
N SER A 149 15.20 -17.05 -25.93
CA SER A 149 15.43 -17.39 -24.51
C SER A 149 15.69 -16.23 -23.53
N GLY A 150 15.03 -16.33 -22.37
CA GLY A 150 14.86 -15.24 -21.39
C GLY A 150 16.13 -14.67 -20.78
N VAL A 151 17.14 -15.49 -20.47
CA VAL A 151 18.38 -15.00 -19.83
C VAL A 151 19.25 -14.21 -20.81
N THR A 152 19.32 -14.64 -22.07
CA THR A 152 20.12 -13.96 -23.11
C THR A 152 19.46 -12.64 -23.52
N SER A 153 18.14 -12.63 -23.70
CA SER A 153 17.34 -11.43 -23.95
C SER A 153 17.47 -10.41 -22.80
N PHE A 154 17.41 -10.88 -21.55
CA PHE A 154 17.64 -10.05 -20.36
C PHE A 154 19.05 -9.43 -20.35
N CYS A 155 20.10 -10.24 -20.57
CA CYS A 155 21.48 -9.75 -20.60
C CYS A 155 21.71 -8.67 -21.68
N VAL A 156 21.14 -8.83 -22.87
CA VAL A 156 21.28 -7.84 -23.95
C VAL A 156 20.56 -6.53 -23.60
N LYS A 157 19.35 -6.61 -23.02
CA LYS A 157 18.61 -5.43 -22.55
C LYS A 157 19.35 -4.71 -21.43
N VAL A 158 19.98 -5.46 -20.51
CA VAL A 158 20.84 -4.90 -19.45
C VAL A 158 22.02 -4.14 -20.05
N VAL A 159 22.68 -4.73 -21.06
CA VAL A 159 23.80 -4.09 -21.76
C VAL A 159 23.35 -2.80 -22.47
N PHE A 160 22.21 -2.81 -23.15
CA PHE A 160 21.63 -1.60 -23.75
C PHE A 160 21.35 -0.53 -22.69
N ALA A 161 20.67 -0.88 -21.61
CA ALA A 161 20.36 0.07 -20.54
C ALA A 161 21.63 0.67 -19.90
N LEU A 162 22.66 -0.14 -19.62
CA LEU A 162 23.93 0.35 -19.10
C LEU A 162 24.64 1.28 -20.10
N THR A 163 24.67 0.92 -21.37
CA THR A 163 25.35 1.70 -22.43
C THR A 163 24.68 3.06 -22.63
N PHE A 164 23.36 3.09 -22.71
CA PHE A 164 22.60 4.33 -22.95
C PHE A 164 22.40 5.18 -21.69
N THR A 165 22.74 4.67 -20.50
CA THR A 165 22.81 5.49 -19.27
C THR A 165 24.08 6.35 -19.21
N LEU A 166 25.14 5.99 -19.94
CA LEU A 166 26.43 6.70 -19.90
C LEU A 166 26.33 8.21 -20.22
N PRO A 167 25.60 8.67 -21.25
CA PRO A 167 25.44 10.10 -21.52
C PRO A 167 24.79 10.87 -20.37
N SER A 168 23.88 10.24 -19.63
CA SER A 168 23.20 10.83 -18.46
C SER A 168 24.13 10.92 -17.25
N VAL A 169 25.00 9.93 -17.06
CA VAL A 169 26.05 9.91 -16.03
C VAL A 169 27.13 10.95 -16.29
N LEU A 170 27.55 11.13 -17.55
CA LEU A 170 28.58 12.09 -17.96
C LEU A 170 28.13 13.57 -17.85
N GLY A 171 26.86 13.81 -17.52
CA GLY A 171 26.31 15.11 -17.14
C GLY A 171 25.47 15.78 -18.21
N ALA A 172 24.69 16.78 -17.78
CA ALA A 172 23.67 17.50 -18.56
C ALA A 172 24.13 18.00 -19.94
N LYS A 173 25.38 18.43 -20.07
CA LYS A 173 25.95 18.91 -21.34
C LYS A 173 26.15 17.78 -22.36
N VAL A 174 26.53 16.58 -21.90
CA VAL A 174 26.72 15.42 -22.76
C VAL A 174 25.35 14.87 -23.15
N THR A 175 24.44 14.70 -22.20
CA THR A 175 23.08 14.23 -22.44
C THR A 175 22.34 15.08 -23.48
N SER A 176 22.35 16.40 -23.30
CA SER A 176 21.66 17.30 -24.21
C SER A 176 22.26 17.32 -25.62
N ARG A 177 23.59 17.21 -25.74
CA ARG A 177 24.26 17.08 -27.05
C ARG A 177 23.93 15.75 -27.73
N SER A 178 23.91 14.66 -26.99
CA SER A 178 23.48 13.35 -27.49
C SER A 178 22.04 13.39 -28.00
N CYS A 179 21.12 14.02 -27.25
CA CYS A 179 19.74 14.22 -27.68
C CYS A 179 19.66 15.06 -28.96
N ILE A 180 20.44 16.14 -29.10
CA ILE A 180 20.43 16.94 -30.35
C ILE A 180 20.89 16.10 -31.56
N VAL A 181 21.94 15.29 -31.40
CA VAL A 181 22.43 14.42 -32.49
C VAL A 181 21.38 13.38 -32.85
N LEU A 182 20.78 12.73 -31.86
CA LEU A 182 19.71 11.75 -32.07
C LEU A 182 18.50 12.38 -32.74
N LEU A 183 18.14 13.62 -32.38
CA LEU A 183 17.04 14.35 -33.00
C LEU A 183 17.27 14.55 -34.50
N ILE A 184 18.50 14.91 -34.89
CA ILE A 184 18.86 15.03 -36.31
C ILE A 184 18.79 13.66 -37.00
N CYS A 185 19.30 12.61 -36.36
CA CYS A 185 19.23 11.24 -36.89
C CYS A 185 17.79 10.72 -37.03
N VAL A 186 16.84 11.23 -36.23
CA VAL A 186 15.42 10.89 -36.35
C VAL A 186 14.74 11.71 -37.45
N LEU A 187 14.93 13.03 -37.44
CA LEU A 187 14.22 13.93 -38.35
C LEU A 187 14.66 13.78 -39.81
N VAL A 188 15.94 13.54 -40.08
CA VAL A 188 16.44 13.45 -41.47
C VAL A 188 15.79 12.29 -42.23
N PRO A 189 15.77 11.04 -41.73
CA PRO A 189 15.06 9.95 -42.40
C PRO A 189 13.55 10.15 -42.50
N VAL A 190 12.92 10.77 -41.50
CA VAL A 190 11.48 11.08 -41.54
C VAL A 190 11.16 12.09 -42.64
N VAL A 191 11.97 13.14 -42.79
CA VAL A 191 11.82 14.12 -43.87
C VAL A 191 12.06 13.48 -45.24
N ILE A 192 13.08 12.63 -45.37
CA ILE A 192 13.38 11.91 -46.62
C ILE A 192 12.20 10.99 -46.98
N PHE A 193 11.73 10.18 -46.02
CA PHE A 193 10.56 9.32 -46.20
C PHE A 193 9.34 10.12 -46.64
N THR A 194 9.04 11.22 -45.95
CA THR A 194 7.86 12.03 -46.24
C THR A 194 7.95 12.67 -47.62
N ALA A 195 9.09 13.26 -47.98
CA ALA A 195 9.29 13.86 -49.30
C ALA A 195 9.18 12.82 -50.43
N TRP A 196 9.72 11.63 -50.21
CA TRP A 196 9.68 10.54 -51.18
C TRP A 196 8.27 9.94 -51.31
N ALA A 197 7.54 9.82 -50.20
CA ALA A 197 6.15 9.39 -50.16
C ALA A 197 5.26 10.37 -50.94
N TYR A 198 5.32 11.67 -50.66
CA TYR A 198 4.54 12.67 -51.42
C TYR A 198 4.88 12.70 -52.92
N SER A 199 6.12 12.38 -53.31
CA SER A 199 6.51 12.30 -54.73
C SER A 199 5.86 11.13 -55.50
N ARG A 200 5.32 10.15 -54.77
CA ARG A 200 4.74 8.91 -55.30
C ARG A 200 3.27 8.73 -54.92
N ALA A 201 2.65 9.80 -54.42
CA ALA A 201 1.24 9.85 -54.08
C ALA A 201 0.36 9.36 -55.24
N ARG A 202 -0.55 8.43 -54.96
CA ARG A 202 -1.45 7.85 -55.97
C ARG A 202 -2.87 8.35 -55.82
N ASP A 203 -3.44 8.24 -54.62
CA ASP A 203 -4.83 8.63 -54.34
C ASP A 203 -4.95 9.43 -53.05
N TYR A 204 -5.82 10.44 -53.05
CA TYR A 204 -6.12 11.28 -51.89
C TYR A 204 -7.48 10.96 -51.27
N GLU A 205 -8.29 10.09 -51.91
CA GLU A 205 -9.60 9.67 -51.40
C GLU A 205 -9.51 8.97 -50.04
N ASP A 206 -8.41 8.24 -49.78
CA ASP A 206 -8.16 7.56 -48.50
C ASP A 206 -8.11 8.53 -47.29
N LEU A 207 -7.80 9.81 -47.51
CA LEU A 207 -7.71 10.81 -46.42
C LEU A 207 -9.07 11.20 -45.82
N ILE A 208 -10.16 10.99 -46.54
CA ILE A 208 -11.52 11.33 -46.12
C ILE A 208 -12.31 10.12 -45.62
N GLU A 209 -11.66 8.96 -45.49
CA GLU A 209 -12.30 7.74 -45.00
C GLU A 209 -12.45 7.68 -43.48
N ILE A 210 -13.52 7.00 -43.05
CA ILE A 210 -13.89 6.74 -41.65
C ILE A 210 -13.90 5.23 -41.44
N ARG A 211 -13.58 4.75 -40.23
CA ARG A 211 -13.59 3.32 -39.91
C ARG A 211 -15.00 2.70 -39.81
N HIS A 212 -15.19 1.58 -40.51
CA HIS A 212 -16.42 0.78 -40.51
C HIS A 212 -16.16 -0.67 -40.05
N GLU A 213 -17.19 -1.32 -39.50
CA GLU A 213 -17.12 -2.65 -38.87
C GLU A 213 -17.12 -3.84 -39.86
N GLY A 214 -17.35 -3.62 -41.16
CA GLY A 214 -17.43 -4.68 -42.18
C GLY A 214 -17.18 -4.23 -43.62
N ILE A 215 -16.89 -5.19 -44.50
CA ILE A 215 -16.59 -4.99 -45.93
C ILE A 215 -17.71 -5.60 -46.79
N GLU A 216 -18.54 -4.75 -47.42
CA GLU A 216 -19.42 -5.13 -48.53
C GLU A 216 -19.33 -4.10 -49.67
N GLU A 217 -19.57 -4.56 -50.90
CA GLU A 217 -19.50 -3.78 -52.14
C GLU A 217 -20.64 -2.73 -52.21
N TYR A 218 -20.28 -1.45 -52.36
CA TYR A 218 -21.24 -0.41 -52.71
C TYR A 218 -20.98 0.06 -54.15
N ASN A 219 -21.84 -0.41 -55.04
CA ASN A 219 -22.07 0.09 -56.40
C ASN A 219 -20.79 0.49 -57.18
N GLY A 220 -20.08 -0.53 -57.64
CA GLY A 220 -19.30 -0.45 -58.89
C GLY A 220 -17.92 0.19 -58.80
N ASP A 221 -17.29 0.21 -57.62
CA ASP A 221 -15.81 0.09 -57.41
C ASP A 221 -15.41 0.45 -55.94
N ASN A 222 -16.34 0.93 -55.09
CA ASN A 222 -16.04 1.29 -53.69
C ASN A 222 -16.48 0.20 -52.69
N LEU A 223 -15.52 -0.29 -51.90
CA LEU A 223 -15.73 -1.22 -50.79
C LEU A 223 -15.94 -0.41 -49.49
N GLN A 224 -17.14 -0.48 -48.89
CA GLN A 224 -17.44 -0.33 -47.45
C GLN A 224 -18.89 0.17 -47.20
N VAL A 225 -19.72 -0.67 -46.56
CA VAL A 225 -20.91 -0.23 -45.80
C VAL A 225 -21.01 -1.09 -44.52
N GLY A 226 -20.93 -0.43 -43.37
CA GLY A 226 -21.11 -1.00 -42.02
C GLY A 226 -21.36 0.13 -41.01
N GLU A 227 -21.69 -0.18 -39.75
CA GLU A 227 -21.77 0.86 -38.71
C GLU A 227 -20.39 1.45 -38.40
N THR A 228 -20.34 2.74 -38.06
CA THR A 228 -19.09 3.44 -37.71
C THR A 228 -18.53 2.88 -36.40
N ALA A 229 -17.38 2.21 -36.47
CA ALA A 229 -16.76 1.52 -35.34
C ALA A 229 -15.55 2.32 -34.80
N ILE A 230 -15.84 3.44 -34.13
CA ILE A 230 -14.82 4.37 -33.61
C ILE A 230 -14.39 3.95 -32.20
N ASP A 231 -13.12 3.58 -32.04
CA ASP A 231 -12.54 3.33 -30.72
C ASP A 231 -12.01 4.62 -30.09
N TRP A 232 -12.90 5.34 -29.39
CA TRP A 232 -12.57 6.58 -28.69
C TRP A 232 -11.54 6.39 -27.57
N ALA A 233 -11.53 5.23 -26.91
CA ALA A 233 -10.62 4.97 -25.80
C ALA A 233 -9.19 4.83 -26.31
N LEU A 234 -8.99 4.05 -27.38
CA LEU A 234 -7.68 3.89 -28.02
C LEU A 234 -7.19 5.20 -28.63
N LEU A 235 -8.07 5.97 -29.29
CA LEU A 235 -7.73 7.28 -29.85
C LEU A 235 -7.23 8.25 -28.78
N LEU A 236 -8.02 8.47 -27.73
CA LEU A 236 -7.68 9.45 -26.69
C LEU A 236 -6.46 9.02 -25.88
N ASN A 237 -6.31 7.73 -25.58
CA ASN A 237 -5.14 7.21 -24.87
C ASN A 237 -3.87 7.39 -25.72
N THR A 238 -3.94 7.06 -27.02
CA THR A 238 -2.80 7.25 -27.92
C THR A 238 -2.45 8.72 -28.09
N LEU A 239 -3.43 9.61 -28.24
CA LEU A 239 -3.19 11.06 -28.31
C LEU A 239 -2.58 11.61 -27.02
N PHE A 240 -3.09 11.18 -25.86
CA PHE A 240 -2.54 11.55 -24.56
C PHE A 240 -1.08 11.11 -24.47
N TRP A 241 -0.77 9.85 -24.77
CA TRP A 241 0.59 9.31 -24.68
C TRP A 241 1.58 9.99 -25.66
N LYS A 242 1.13 10.44 -26.84
CA LYS A 242 1.98 11.07 -27.86
C LYS A 242 2.25 12.56 -27.66
N TYR A 243 1.34 13.25 -26.95
CA TYR A 243 1.43 14.69 -26.75
C TYR A 243 1.65 15.11 -25.28
N ASP A 244 1.82 14.14 -24.37
CA ASP A 244 2.18 14.37 -22.97
C ASP A 244 3.71 14.53 -22.78
N GLY A 245 4.12 15.08 -21.63
CA GLY A 245 5.53 15.16 -21.22
C GLY A 245 6.19 16.54 -21.34
N ILE A 246 5.47 17.58 -21.75
CA ILE A 246 6.02 18.96 -21.86
C ILE A 246 6.45 19.53 -20.51
N ASN A 247 5.75 19.16 -19.44
CA ASN A 247 6.06 19.54 -18.07
C ASN A 247 7.44 19.08 -17.60
N ILE A 248 8.04 18.08 -18.25
CA ILE A 248 9.37 17.58 -17.87
C ILE A 248 10.46 18.63 -18.05
N ALA A 249 10.25 19.62 -18.92
CA ALA A 249 11.18 20.73 -19.10
C ALA A 249 11.47 21.46 -17.78
N SER A 250 10.54 21.42 -16.82
CA SER A 250 10.68 22.05 -15.50
C SER A 250 11.69 21.36 -14.57
N VAL A 251 11.98 20.07 -14.78
CA VAL A 251 12.67 19.22 -13.81
C VAL A 251 14.15 19.57 -13.64
N PHE A 252 14.79 20.12 -14.66
CA PHE A 252 16.22 20.50 -14.65
C PHE A 252 16.40 22.03 -14.67
N GLY A 253 15.53 22.76 -13.96
CA GLY A 253 15.49 24.23 -13.99
C GLY A 253 16.75 24.94 -13.53
N GLY A 254 17.54 24.31 -12.64
CA GLY A 254 18.83 24.79 -12.18
C GLY A 254 19.91 24.83 -13.27
N GLU A 255 19.76 24.01 -14.32
CA GLU A 255 20.72 23.86 -15.43
C GLU A 255 20.47 24.84 -16.60
N VAL A 256 19.37 25.59 -16.58
CA VAL A 256 18.92 26.44 -17.69
C VAL A 256 19.58 27.81 -17.69
N ALA A 257 20.26 28.16 -18.79
CA ALA A 257 20.78 29.50 -19.00
C ALA A 257 19.63 30.48 -19.34
N ASN A 258 19.50 31.57 -18.59
CA ASN A 258 18.46 32.60 -18.80
C ASN A 258 17.01 32.05 -18.94
N PRO A 259 16.40 31.54 -17.84
CA PRO A 259 15.11 30.85 -17.85
C PRO A 259 13.97 31.60 -18.56
N ALA A 260 13.84 32.91 -18.33
CA ALA A 260 12.72 33.72 -18.82
C ALA A 260 12.59 33.76 -20.36
N GLY A 261 13.71 33.73 -21.09
CA GLY A 261 13.71 33.75 -22.56
C GLY A 261 13.90 32.38 -23.20
N VAL A 262 14.47 31.42 -22.48
CA VAL A 262 14.86 30.12 -23.03
C VAL A 262 13.71 29.12 -22.97
N TYR A 263 12.92 29.09 -21.89
CA TYR A 263 11.80 28.16 -21.75
C TYR A 263 10.70 28.38 -22.78
N SER A 264 10.29 29.63 -22.98
CA SER A 264 9.24 29.98 -23.95
C SER A 264 9.59 29.51 -25.36
N ARG A 265 10.83 29.75 -25.80
CA ARG A 265 11.32 29.30 -27.11
C ARG A 265 11.51 27.79 -27.18
N ALA A 266 11.96 27.16 -26.09
CA ALA A 266 12.25 25.73 -26.08
C ALA A 266 10.96 24.91 -26.13
N VAL A 267 9.99 25.24 -25.29
CA VAL A 267 8.68 24.57 -25.27
C VAL A 267 7.92 24.78 -26.58
N ALA A 268 7.92 26.01 -27.12
CA ALA A 268 7.31 26.27 -28.42
C ALA A 268 7.97 25.46 -29.55
N LEU A 269 9.31 25.34 -29.53
CA LEU A 269 10.04 24.51 -30.48
C LEU A 269 9.69 23.02 -30.29
N THR A 270 9.60 22.52 -29.07
CA THR A 270 9.20 21.12 -28.79
C THR A 270 7.79 20.84 -29.30
N VAL A 271 6.80 21.69 -28.99
CA VAL A 271 5.42 21.49 -29.48
C VAL A 271 5.40 21.48 -31.01
N ALA A 272 6.08 22.44 -31.66
CA ALA A 272 6.15 22.48 -33.11
C ALA A 272 6.79 21.21 -33.69
N LEU A 273 7.91 20.75 -33.11
CA LEU A 273 8.57 19.52 -33.54
C LEU A 273 7.68 18.30 -33.34
N THR A 274 7.03 18.14 -32.19
CA THR A 274 6.14 17.02 -31.90
C THR A 274 4.97 16.97 -32.88
N VAL A 275 4.29 18.10 -33.12
CA VAL A 275 3.18 18.18 -34.07
C VAL A 275 3.65 17.87 -35.48
N LEU A 276 4.76 18.48 -35.94
CA LEU A 276 5.25 18.26 -37.30
C LEU A 276 5.70 16.81 -37.52
N THR A 277 6.37 16.19 -36.54
CA THR A 277 6.85 14.82 -36.69
C THR A 277 5.72 13.79 -36.74
N TYR A 278 4.53 14.11 -36.21
CA TYR A 278 3.36 13.23 -36.32
C TYR A 278 2.47 13.59 -37.52
N LEU A 279 2.16 14.87 -37.70
CA LEU A 279 1.18 15.34 -38.69
C LEU A 279 1.70 15.28 -40.14
N VAL A 280 3.00 15.45 -40.36
CA VAL A 280 3.57 15.51 -41.72
C VAL A 280 3.74 14.12 -42.35
N PRO A 281 4.33 13.12 -41.66
CA PRO A 281 4.52 11.79 -42.26
C PRO A 281 3.25 10.92 -42.27
N MET A 282 2.27 11.16 -41.38
CA MET A 282 1.08 10.30 -41.28
C MET A 282 0.18 10.36 -42.55
N PRO A 283 -0.22 11.54 -43.07
CA PRO A 283 -0.91 11.61 -44.36
C PRO A 283 -0.07 11.09 -45.51
N ALA A 284 1.25 11.33 -45.48
CA ALA A 284 2.16 10.84 -46.51
C ALA A 284 2.22 9.30 -46.55
N ALA A 285 2.09 8.65 -45.40
CA ALA A 285 2.01 7.19 -45.32
C ALA A 285 0.67 6.65 -45.84
N ILE A 286 -0.44 7.36 -45.60
CA ILE A 286 -1.79 6.97 -46.05
C ILE A 286 -1.91 7.09 -47.59
N ILE A 287 -1.46 8.20 -48.18
CA ILE A 287 -1.62 8.50 -49.62
C ILE A 287 -0.86 7.53 -50.55
N VAL A 288 0.08 6.76 -50.00
CA VAL A 288 0.97 5.88 -50.78
C VAL A 288 0.64 4.40 -50.56
N ASP A 289 -0.37 4.09 -49.74
CA ASP A 289 -0.54 2.79 -49.12
C ASP A 289 -0.84 1.62 -50.07
N ASP A 290 -0.26 0.47 -49.70
CA ASP A 290 -0.49 -0.93 -50.11
C ASP A 290 0.25 -1.76 -49.04
N PRO A 291 -0.36 -2.14 -47.87
CA PRO A 291 -1.77 -2.46 -47.65
C PRO A 291 -2.57 -1.51 -46.72
N ASN A 292 -3.85 -1.29 -47.09
CA ASN A 292 -4.94 -0.55 -46.44
C ASN A 292 -4.73 -0.09 -44.97
N TRP A 293 -5.01 1.21 -44.71
CA TRP A 293 -4.81 1.88 -43.42
C TRP A 293 -5.53 1.21 -42.23
N THR A 294 -6.51 0.35 -42.51
CA THR A 294 -7.19 -0.51 -41.54
C THR A 294 -6.24 -1.50 -40.85
N PHE A 295 -5.12 -1.85 -41.48
CA PHE A 295 -4.08 -2.74 -40.94
C PHE A 295 -2.86 -1.99 -40.40
N PHE A 296 -2.99 -0.68 -40.16
CA PHE A 296 -1.93 0.11 -39.53
C PHE A 296 -1.61 -0.44 -38.15
N THR A 297 -0.51 -1.17 -38.11
CA THR A 297 0.11 -1.78 -36.94
C THR A 297 1.47 -1.11 -36.73
N ARG A 298 2.15 -1.50 -35.67
CA ARG A 298 3.42 -0.88 -35.25
C ARG A 298 4.55 -0.99 -36.30
N ASP A 299 4.45 -1.90 -37.26
CA ASP A 299 5.45 -2.15 -38.30
C ASP A 299 5.07 -1.57 -39.68
N SER A 300 3.99 -0.79 -39.74
CA SER A 300 3.50 -0.26 -41.02
C SER A 300 4.44 0.77 -41.65
N TYR A 301 5.05 1.68 -40.87
CA TYR A 301 5.95 2.69 -41.46
C TYR A 301 7.19 2.08 -42.14
N PRO A 302 7.93 1.12 -41.53
CA PRO A 302 9.06 0.46 -42.21
C PRO A 302 8.66 -0.34 -43.46
N ALA A 303 7.49 -0.98 -43.45
CA ALA A 303 6.95 -1.70 -44.61
C ALA A 303 6.60 -0.75 -45.76
N ILE A 304 5.95 0.37 -45.45
CA ILE A 304 5.64 1.44 -46.41
C ILE A 304 6.95 2.07 -46.92
N ALA A 305 7.95 2.27 -46.07
CA ALA A 305 9.25 2.77 -46.51
C ALA A 305 9.93 1.83 -47.54
N GLU A 306 9.77 0.51 -47.38
CA GLU A 306 10.27 -0.49 -48.32
C GLU A 306 9.55 -0.47 -49.67
N SER A 307 8.22 -0.36 -49.67
CA SER A 307 7.42 -0.37 -50.89
C SER A 307 7.70 0.85 -51.78
N ILE A 308 8.00 2.01 -51.19
CA ILE A 308 8.19 3.27 -51.92
C ILE A 308 9.66 3.51 -52.34
N GLY A 309 10.61 3.18 -51.45
CA GLY A 309 12.03 3.54 -51.60
C GLY A 309 13.00 2.36 -51.56
N GLY A 310 12.48 1.12 -51.52
CA GLY A 310 13.29 -0.09 -51.47
C GLY A 310 14.02 -0.30 -50.13
N PRO A 311 14.95 -1.28 -50.08
CA PRO A 311 15.59 -1.70 -48.82
C PRO A 311 16.45 -0.60 -48.17
N VAL A 312 16.93 0.37 -48.95
CA VAL A 312 17.72 1.50 -48.43
C VAL A 312 16.86 2.46 -47.63
N LEU A 313 15.66 2.79 -48.10
CA LEU A 313 14.74 3.68 -47.38
C LEU A 313 14.20 2.99 -46.11
N LYS A 314 13.88 1.70 -46.20
CA LYS A 314 13.58 0.85 -45.03
C LYS A 314 14.68 0.90 -43.99
N ALA A 315 15.93 0.65 -44.36
CA ALA A 315 17.06 0.66 -43.44
C ALA A 315 17.28 2.03 -42.78
N LEU A 316 17.13 3.13 -43.53
CA LEU A 316 17.21 4.49 -42.98
C LEU A 316 16.08 4.78 -41.97
N PHE A 317 14.87 4.30 -42.24
CA PHE A 317 13.74 4.49 -41.33
C PHE A 317 13.85 3.63 -40.07
N VAL A 318 14.29 2.38 -40.19
CA VAL A 318 14.61 1.50 -39.04
C VAL A 318 15.74 2.11 -38.20
N PHE A 319 16.77 2.68 -38.82
CA PHE A 319 17.83 3.38 -38.10
C PHE A 319 17.31 4.59 -37.30
N SER A 320 16.41 5.40 -37.88
CA SER A 320 15.71 6.48 -37.17
C SER A 320 14.93 5.95 -35.96
N SER A 321 14.30 4.79 -36.11
CA SER A 321 13.53 4.12 -35.06
C SER A 321 14.41 3.67 -33.89
N CYS A 322 15.60 3.14 -34.17
CA CYS A 322 16.60 2.84 -33.16
C CYS A 322 17.08 4.11 -32.44
N CYS A 323 17.37 5.19 -33.17
CA CYS A 323 17.77 6.47 -32.58
C CYS A 323 16.67 7.08 -31.69
N SER A 324 15.41 6.91 -32.09
CA SER A 324 14.23 7.29 -31.32
C SER A 324 14.17 6.59 -29.96
N ALA A 325 14.24 5.26 -29.95
CA ALA A 325 14.20 4.47 -28.72
C ALA A 325 15.37 4.81 -27.77
N VAL A 326 16.57 5.03 -28.34
CA VAL A 326 17.75 5.46 -27.58
C VAL A 326 17.58 6.88 -27.02
N GLY A 327 17.00 7.79 -27.79
CA GLY A 327 16.71 9.16 -27.36
C GLY A 327 15.70 9.21 -26.21
N LEU A 328 14.60 8.45 -26.33
CA LEU A 328 13.60 8.27 -25.29
C LEU A 328 14.23 7.77 -23.99
N PHE A 329 15.14 6.80 -24.08
CA PHE A 329 15.77 6.20 -22.91
C PHE A 329 16.76 7.14 -22.22
N ILE A 330 17.61 7.81 -23.00
CA ILE A 330 18.58 8.80 -22.49
C ILE A 330 17.83 9.94 -21.80
N SER A 331 16.79 10.48 -22.44
CA SER A 331 15.99 11.58 -21.89
C SER A 331 15.22 11.16 -20.63
N GLY A 332 14.60 9.97 -20.64
CA GLY A 332 13.90 9.39 -19.50
C GLY A 332 14.80 9.29 -18.28
N ILE A 333 15.92 8.55 -18.37
CA ILE A 333 16.87 8.42 -17.26
C ILE A 333 17.40 9.77 -16.79
N PHE A 334 17.70 10.65 -17.75
CA PHE A 334 18.21 11.98 -17.42
C PHE A 334 17.20 12.76 -16.57
N CYS A 335 15.94 12.85 -17.00
CA CYS A 335 14.90 13.58 -16.28
C CYS A 335 14.60 12.94 -14.92
N GLU A 336 14.52 11.61 -14.85
CA GLU A 336 14.26 10.91 -13.59
C GLU A 336 15.39 11.08 -12.56
N ALA A 337 16.64 11.18 -13.01
CA ALA A 337 17.78 11.44 -12.13
C ALA A 337 17.69 12.83 -11.47
N PHE A 338 17.10 13.82 -12.15
CA PHE A 338 16.87 15.16 -11.58
C PHE A 338 15.64 15.22 -10.65
N GLN A 339 14.62 14.37 -10.86
CA GLN A 339 13.50 14.24 -9.92
C GLN A 339 13.94 13.63 -8.58
N LEU A 340 14.88 12.68 -8.61
CA LEU A 340 15.46 12.02 -7.42
C LEU A 340 16.51 12.84 -6.68
N ALA A 341 17.17 13.76 -7.38
CA ALA A 341 18.25 14.56 -6.79
C ALA A 341 17.66 15.55 -5.77
N VAL A 342 17.75 15.21 -4.48
CA VAL A 342 17.56 16.15 -3.36
C VAL A 342 18.35 17.43 -3.65
N PRO A 343 17.81 18.64 -3.38
CA PRO A 343 18.50 19.90 -3.70
C PRO A 343 19.95 19.89 -3.17
N GLY A 344 20.91 19.75 -4.10
CA GLY A 344 22.35 19.69 -3.84
C GLY A 344 23.06 18.34 -4.06
N GLY A 345 22.38 17.28 -4.50
CA GLY A 345 23.00 15.98 -4.87
C GLY A 345 23.57 15.97 -6.30
N LYS A 346 24.69 15.28 -6.52
CA LYS A 346 25.24 15.08 -7.88
C LYS A 346 24.31 14.14 -8.66
N SER A 347 23.67 14.63 -9.74
CA SER A 347 22.79 13.84 -10.64
C SER A 347 23.44 12.54 -11.16
N THR A 348 24.77 12.53 -11.27
CA THR A 348 25.60 11.36 -11.60
C THR A 348 25.38 10.16 -10.67
N ILE A 349 25.18 10.38 -9.36
CA ILE A 349 24.99 9.29 -8.37
C ILE A 349 23.55 8.76 -8.41
N ALA A 350 22.57 9.65 -8.64
CA ALA A 350 21.17 9.29 -8.79
C ALA A 350 20.92 8.43 -10.05
N ALA A 351 21.57 8.75 -11.17
CA ALA A 351 21.50 7.96 -12.40
C ALA A 351 22.02 6.52 -12.22
N PHE A 352 23.08 6.31 -11.42
CA PHE A 352 23.56 4.96 -11.09
C PHE A 352 22.66 4.22 -10.11
N ALA A 353 22.05 4.93 -9.15
CA ALA A 353 21.12 4.35 -8.18
C ALA A 353 19.78 3.94 -8.80
N LEU A 354 19.42 4.51 -9.95
CA LEU A 354 18.22 4.19 -10.72
C LEU A 354 18.31 2.87 -11.49
N LEU A 355 19.52 2.46 -11.90
CA LEU A 355 19.74 1.26 -12.71
C LEU A 355 19.17 -0.01 -12.04
N PRO A 356 19.45 -0.33 -10.76
CA PRO A 356 18.86 -1.49 -10.10
C PRO A 356 17.32 -1.46 -10.06
N THR A 357 16.71 -0.29 -9.87
CA THR A 357 15.25 -0.13 -9.81
C THR A 357 14.61 -0.31 -11.19
N VAL A 358 15.22 0.24 -12.25
CA VAL A 358 14.79 0.04 -13.64
C VAL A 358 14.93 -1.44 -14.03
N MET A 359 16.02 -2.11 -13.62
CA MET A 359 16.21 -3.55 -13.87
C MET A 359 15.23 -4.41 -13.08
N LEU A 360 14.90 -4.04 -11.84
CA LEU A 360 13.90 -4.74 -11.03
C LEU A 360 12.50 -4.59 -11.65
N CYS A 361 12.13 -3.37 -12.06
CA CYS A 361 10.87 -3.13 -12.77
C CYS A 361 10.82 -3.87 -14.10
N TYR A 362 11.95 -3.97 -14.80
CA TYR A 362 12.04 -4.76 -16.03
C TYR A 362 11.81 -6.26 -15.78
N ILE A 363 12.43 -6.86 -14.76
CA ILE A 363 12.20 -8.26 -14.36
C ILE A 363 10.71 -8.48 -14.02
N VAL A 364 10.08 -7.48 -13.39
CA VAL A 364 8.65 -7.48 -13.04
C VAL A 364 7.76 -7.26 -14.27
N VAL A 365 8.22 -6.61 -15.34
CA VAL A 365 7.42 -6.43 -16.57
C VAL A 365 7.56 -7.63 -17.52
N ASP A 366 8.77 -8.18 -17.66
CA ASP A 366 9.07 -9.33 -18.54
C ASP A 366 8.48 -10.64 -17.99
N ALA A 367 8.40 -10.80 -16.66
CA ALA A 367 7.73 -11.94 -16.03
C ALA A 367 6.19 -11.86 -16.09
N PHE A 368 5.61 -10.72 -16.50
CA PHE A 368 4.17 -10.42 -16.36
C PHE A 368 3.48 -10.00 -17.67
N SER A 369 3.97 -10.43 -18.83
CA SER A 369 3.35 -10.17 -20.15
C SER A 369 1.93 -10.78 -20.35
N SER A 370 1.32 -11.36 -19.32
CA SER A 370 -0.05 -11.92 -19.31
C SER A 370 -1.05 -11.17 -18.41
N ILE A 371 -0.61 -10.21 -17.57
CA ILE A 371 -1.48 -9.69 -16.49
C ILE A 371 -1.30 -8.17 -16.33
N THR A 372 -1.96 -7.38 -17.18
CA THR A 372 -1.70 -5.93 -17.29
C THR A 372 -2.61 -4.99 -16.49
N SER A 373 -3.63 -5.46 -15.76
CA SER A 373 -4.57 -4.52 -15.11
C SER A 373 -4.48 -4.47 -13.57
N ALA A 374 -4.17 -5.58 -12.89
CA ALA A 374 -4.25 -5.65 -11.42
C ALA A 374 -3.00 -5.13 -10.68
N LEU A 375 -1.82 -5.22 -11.30
CA LEU A 375 -0.54 -4.84 -10.68
C LEU A 375 -0.24 -3.34 -10.73
N ILE A 376 -0.93 -2.59 -11.60
CA ILE A 376 -0.79 -1.13 -11.69
C ILE A 376 -1.23 -0.49 -10.36
N ILE A 377 -2.24 -1.05 -9.69
CA ILE A 377 -2.70 -0.59 -8.36
C ILE A 377 -1.69 -1.00 -7.25
N LEU A 378 -1.04 -2.15 -7.38
CA LEU A 378 -0.01 -2.65 -6.45
C LEU A 378 1.26 -1.79 -6.45
N GLY A 379 1.68 -1.26 -7.60
CA GLY A 379 2.81 -0.34 -7.72
C GLY A 379 2.61 1.00 -6.97
N PHE A 380 1.37 1.46 -6.82
CA PHE A 380 1.03 2.67 -6.06
C PHE A 380 1.10 2.47 -4.53
N LEU A 381 1.00 1.23 -4.04
CA LEU A 381 0.91 0.94 -2.61
C LEU A 381 2.27 0.64 -1.94
N VAL A 382 3.21 0.02 -2.68
CA VAL A 382 4.41 -0.58 -2.07
C VAL A 382 5.43 0.45 -1.54
N PRO A 383 5.78 1.54 -2.24
CA PRO A 383 6.73 2.51 -1.68
C PRO A 383 6.10 3.52 -0.72
N GLY A 384 4.77 3.71 -0.76
CA GLY A 384 4.03 4.44 0.27
C GLY A 384 4.11 3.75 1.64
N LEU A 385 4.13 2.42 1.65
CA LEU A 385 4.36 1.60 2.86
C LEU A 385 5.83 1.60 3.30
N ALA A 386 6.78 1.65 2.36
CA ALA A 386 8.21 1.77 2.67
C ALA A 386 8.60 3.14 3.27
N TYR A 387 7.97 4.25 2.84
CA TYR A 387 8.10 5.56 3.50
C TYR A 387 7.31 5.67 4.81
N GLY A 388 6.37 4.75 5.06
CA GLY A 388 5.75 4.55 6.39
C GLY A 388 6.78 4.20 7.48
N LEU A 389 7.99 3.79 7.10
CA LEU A 389 9.15 3.58 7.99
C LEU A 389 9.88 4.88 8.37
N ASP A 390 9.68 5.99 7.65
CA ASP A 390 10.35 7.28 7.89
C ASP A 390 9.40 8.40 8.37
N ILE A 391 8.07 8.17 8.41
CA ILE A 391 7.13 9.04 9.14
C ILE A 391 7.49 9.11 10.64
N ASP A 392 8.10 8.05 11.17
CA ASP A 392 8.57 7.98 12.55
C ASP A 392 9.68 9.01 12.85
N SER A 393 10.48 9.46 11.87
CA SER A 393 11.52 10.47 12.06
C SER A 393 10.97 11.91 12.11
N VAL A 394 9.85 12.17 11.44
CA VAL A 394 9.19 13.47 11.43
C VAL A 394 8.38 13.72 12.71
N ASP A 395 7.73 12.69 13.27
CA ASP A 395 7.01 12.81 14.55
C ASP A 395 7.95 12.86 15.76
N THR A 396 9.16 12.28 15.68
CA THR A 396 10.16 12.29 16.76
C THR A 396 10.99 13.58 16.82
N ALA A 397 11.21 14.27 15.70
CA ALA A 397 12.01 15.51 15.65
C ALA A 397 11.32 16.76 16.25
N VAL A 398 10.02 16.68 16.60
CA VAL A 398 9.20 17.85 16.99
C VAL A 398 9.09 18.05 18.52
N LEU A 399 9.65 17.16 19.34
CA LEU A 399 9.43 17.16 20.79
C LEU A 399 10.70 17.38 21.61
N ASP A 400 11.32 18.55 21.46
CA ASP A 400 12.31 19.12 22.41
C ASP A 400 11.65 20.18 23.32
N GLY A 401 10.55 19.83 23.98
CA GLY A 401 9.85 20.71 24.91
C GLY A 401 9.18 19.95 26.05
N ASP A 402 9.68 20.17 27.27
CA ASP A 402 9.24 19.67 28.59
C ASP A 402 9.19 18.15 28.78
N VAL A 403 10.27 17.61 29.37
CA VAL A 403 10.44 16.17 29.65
C VAL A 403 9.89 15.81 31.04
N PRO A 404 8.87 14.94 31.15
CA PRO A 404 8.43 14.41 32.44
C PRO A 404 9.47 13.43 33.04
N TYR A 405 9.46 13.26 34.37
CA TYR A 405 10.40 12.41 35.11
C TYR A 405 9.73 11.12 35.62
N ARG A 406 10.47 10.00 35.60
CA ARG A 406 9.98 8.68 36.06
C ARG A 406 9.87 8.62 37.59
N LYS A 407 8.73 8.20 38.15
CA LYS A 407 8.48 8.12 39.61
C LYS A 407 9.40 7.15 40.36
N SER A 408 9.89 6.09 39.72
CA SER A 408 10.70 5.06 40.36
C SER A 408 12.17 5.47 40.55
N ASP A 409 12.73 6.19 39.57
CA ASP A 409 14.18 6.37 39.43
C ASP A 409 14.59 7.86 39.26
N GLY A 410 13.63 8.77 39.06
CA GLY A 410 13.89 10.21 38.91
C GLY A 410 14.61 10.61 37.62
N LEU A 411 14.72 9.71 36.63
CA LEU A 411 15.36 9.98 35.33
C LEU A 411 14.36 10.57 34.30
N PRO A 412 14.83 11.42 33.37
CA PRO A 412 14.00 12.00 32.31
C PRO A 412 13.44 10.94 31.34
N VAL A 413 12.18 11.05 30.94
CA VAL A 413 11.53 10.17 29.95
C VAL A 413 12.01 10.53 28.54
N HIS A 414 13.15 9.99 28.11
CA HIS A 414 13.71 10.19 26.76
C HIS A 414 13.12 9.25 25.68
N HIS A 415 12.03 8.52 25.93
CA HIS A 415 11.82 7.22 25.28
C HIS A 415 10.57 7.04 24.38
N ARG A 416 9.81 8.09 24.05
CA ARG A 416 8.66 7.91 23.14
C ARG A 416 9.14 7.68 21.70
N ILE A 417 9.20 6.42 21.28
CA ILE A 417 9.87 5.96 20.05
C ILE A 417 8.93 5.33 19.02
N MET A 418 7.70 4.96 19.37
CA MET A 418 6.75 4.36 18.43
C MET A 418 5.86 5.42 17.78
N GLY A 419 5.99 5.58 16.46
CA GLY A 419 5.03 6.36 15.68
C GLY A 419 3.84 5.53 15.20
N THR A 420 3.01 6.14 14.35
CA THR A 420 1.69 5.60 13.98
C THR A 420 1.75 4.21 13.36
N THR A 421 2.65 3.98 12.39
CA THR A 421 2.77 2.70 11.67
C THR A 421 3.13 1.55 12.61
N CYS A 422 4.06 1.80 13.54
CA CYS A 422 4.48 0.84 14.55
C CYS A 422 3.32 0.45 15.48
N VAL A 423 2.55 1.43 15.96
CA VAL A 423 1.38 1.18 16.82
C VAL A 423 0.30 0.42 16.05
N VAL A 424 0.05 0.77 14.78
CA VAL A 424 -0.90 0.05 13.91
C VAL A 424 -0.49 -1.41 13.78
N ALA A 425 0.78 -1.71 13.46
CA ALA A 425 1.23 -3.07 13.24
C ALA A 425 1.16 -3.93 14.52
N VAL A 426 1.59 -3.40 15.67
CA VAL A 426 1.51 -4.13 16.95
C VAL A 426 0.06 -4.34 17.39
N THR A 427 -0.79 -3.32 17.24
CA THR A 427 -2.22 -3.43 17.61
C THR A 427 -2.97 -4.36 16.66
N TYR A 428 -2.66 -4.31 15.36
CA TYR A 428 -3.18 -5.23 14.36
C TYR A 428 -2.80 -6.65 14.74
N PHE A 429 -1.51 -6.98 14.89
CA PHE A 429 -1.11 -8.34 15.24
C PHE A 429 -1.53 -8.77 16.63
N PHE A 430 -1.82 -7.88 17.57
CA PHE A 430 -2.41 -8.32 18.84
C PHE A 430 -3.84 -8.83 18.63
N GLY A 431 -4.67 -8.15 17.83
CA GLY A 431 -6.08 -8.52 17.65
C GLY A 431 -6.40 -9.39 16.43
N CYS A 432 -5.61 -9.27 15.37
CA CYS A 432 -5.85 -9.87 14.06
C CYS A 432 -4.52 -10.33 13.45
N GLY A 433 -4.40 -11.62 13.18
CA GLY A 433 -3.22 -12.17 12.52
C GLY A 433 -3.25 -12.08 11.00
N GLY A 434 -4.37 -11.74 10.38
CA GLY A 434 -4.67 -12.11 9.00
C GLY A 434 -6.08 -12.70 8.90
N PRO A 435 -6.49 -13.22 7.73
CA PRO A 435 -7.83 -13.78 7.55
C PRO A 435 -8.02 -15.12 8.27
N LEU A 436 -6.94 -15.75 8.73
CA LEU A 436 -6.96 -17.05 9.40
C LEU A 436 -7.73 -16.98 10.72
N GLY A 437 -8.48 -18.05 10.98
CA GLY A 437 -9.39 -18.16 12.12
C GLY A 437 -10.73 -17.45 11.93
N SER A 438 -11.00 -16.87 10.76
CA SER A 438 -12.34 -16.33 10.41
C SER A 438 -13.27 -17.37 9.78
N GLU A 439 -12.73 -18.51 9.35
CA GLU A 439 -13.47 -19.62 8.74
C GLU A 439 -14.66 -20.10 9.60
N PRO A 440 -14.52 -20.24 10.95
CA PRO A 440 -15.64 -20.64 11.80
C PRO A 440 -16.80 -19.63 11.87
N ILE A 441 -16.59 -18.36 11.44
CA ILE A 441 -17.66 -17.37 11.34
C ILE A 441 -18.66 -17.77 10.26
N ILE A 442 -18.16 -18.30 9.15
CA ILE A 442 -19.00 -18.75 8.03
C ILE A 442 -19.55 -20.13 8.31
N SER A 443 -18.74 -21.09 8.77
CA SER A 443 -19.26 -22.43 9.03
C SER A 443 -20.27 -22.46 10.19
N SER A 444 -20.26 -21.51 11.14
CA SER A 444 -21.25 -21.48 12.24
C SER A 444 -22.66 -21.00 11.88
N ALA A 445 -22.80 -20.13 10.87
CA ALA A 445 -24.07 -19.48 10.56
C ALA A 445 -24.46 -19.47 9.06
N GLY A 446 -23.52 -19.83 8.18
CA GLY A 446 -23.63 -19.69 6.73
C GLY A 446 -23.18 -18.30 6.24
N PRO A 447 -22.78 -18.19 4.96
CA PRO A 447 -22.35 -16.93 4.33
C PRO A 447 -23.32 -15.76 4.50
N ALA A 448 -24.63 -16.02 4.38
CA ALA A 448 -25.67 -14.99 4.42
C ALA A 448 -25.73 -14.22 5.75
N ILE A 449 -25.37 -14.87 6.85
CA ILE A 449 -25.32 -14.25 8.19
C ILE A 449 -23.88 -13.89 8.55
N GLY A 450 -22.93 -14.76 8.25
CA GLY A 450 -21.52 -14.59 8.60
C GLY A 450 -20.88 -13.35 7.97
N LEU A 451 -21.09 -13.12 6.67
CA LEU A 451 -20.50 -11.96 5.97
C LEU A 451 -21.05 -10.62 6.49
N PRO A 452 -22.38 -10.41 6.63
CA PRO A 452 -22.89 -9.23 7.32
C PRO A 452 -22.42 -9.13 8.77
N ALA A 453 -22.27 -10.24 9.50
CA ALA A 453 -21.78 -10.21 10.87
C ALA A 453 -20.33 -9.71 10.97
N ILE A 454 -19.44 -10.09 10.03
CA ILE A 454 -18.06 -9.58 9.93
C ILE A 454 -18.04 -8.06 9.74
N LEU A 455 -19.02 -7.48 9.06
CA LEU A 455 -19.13 -6.03 8.87
C LEU A 455 -19.85 -5.32 10.03
N LEU A 456 -20.96 -5.87 10.49
CA LEU A 456 -21.81 -5.26 11.52
C LEU A 456 -21.16 -5.31 12.91
N TYR A 457 -20.47 -6.40 13.25
CA TYR A 457 -19.79 -6.51 14.54
C TYR A 457 -18.79 -5.37 14.76
N PRO A 458 -17.83 -5.09 13.86
CA PRO A 458 -16.89 -4.00 14.06
C PRO A 458 -17.54 -2.61 13.97
N LEU A 459 -18.63 -2.43 13.23
CA LEU A 459 -19.30 -1.13 13.15
C LEU A 459 -20.12 -0.81 14.40
N VAL A 460 -20.81 -1.80 14.97
CA VAL A 460 -21.79 -1.56 16.03
C VAL A 460 -21.25 -1.94 17.42
N VAL A 461 -20.27 -2.84 17.51
CA VAL A 461 -19.64 -3.25 18.78
C VAL A 461 -18.23 -2.65 18.91
N LEU A 462 -17.32 -3.01 18.00
CA LEU A 462 -15.92 -2.61 18.12
C LEU A 462 -15.72 -1.11 17.92
N GLY A 463 -16.40 -0.50 16.95
CA GLY A 463 -16.26 0.92 16.62
C GLY A 463 -16.55 1.82 17.81
N PRO A 464 -17.73 1.72 18.45
CA PRO A 464 -18.04 2.45 19.68
C PRO A 464 -17.01 2.20 20.79
N TYR A 465 -16.58 0.96 20.98
CA TYR A 465 -15.56 0.61 21.97
C TYR A 465 -14.19 1.23 21.64
N ALA A 466 -13.77 1.21 20.38
CA ALA A 466 -12.51 1.77 19.89
C ALA A 466 -12.46 3.29 20.10
N PHE A 467 -13.59 4.00 19.95
CA PHE A 467 -13.69 5.42 20.31
C PHE A 467 -13.48 5.67 21.80
N ILE A 468 -14.01 4.81 22.68
CA ILE A 468 -13.78 4.88 24.13
C ILE A 468 -12.31 4.68 24.45
N VAL A 469 -11.69 3.65 23.84
CA VAL A 469 -10.27 3.36 24.00
C VAL A 469 -9.42 4.53 23.49
N ALA A 470 -9.72 5.11 22.32
CA ALA A 470 -8.98 6.22 21.76
C ALA A 470 -8.99 7.47 22.67
N GLU A 471 -10.14 7.81 23.24
CA GLU A 471 -10.25 8.90 24.22
C GLU A 471 -9.39 8.65 25.47
N LEU A 472 -9.42 7.42 26.01
CA LEU A 472 -8.66 7.08 27.22
C LEU A 472 -7.15 6.96 26.97
N CYS A 473 -6.72 6.39 25.85
CA CYS A 473 -5.31 6.33 25.44
C CYS A 473 -4.71 7.73 25.31
N CYS A 474 -5.46 8.69 24.77
CA CYS A 474 -5.00 10.07 24.66
C CYS A 474 -4.95 10.79 26.01
N ALA A 475 -5.89 10.49 26.91
CA ALA A 475 -6.01 11.13 28.22
C ALA A 475 -4.98 10.61 29.24
N PHE A 476 -4.65 9.31 29.19
CA PHE A 476 -3.74 8.65 30.13
C PHE A 476 -2.67 7.82 29.37
N PRO A 477 -1.67 8.48 28.75
CA PRO A 477 -0.62 7.81 27.98
C PRO A 477 0.51 7.32 28.90
N GLU A 478 0.18 6.40 29.81
CA GLU A 478 1.12 5.76 30.74
C GLU A 478 1.24 4.26 30.45
N ASP A 479 2.39 3.67 30.77
CA ASP A 479 2.58 2.22 30.68
C ASP A 479 1.63 1.47 31.62
N GLY A 480 1.12 0.33 31.17
CA GLY A 480 0.04 -0.40 31.85
C GLY A 480 -1.37 0.00 31.38
N GLY A 481 -1.53 1.12 30.66
CA GLY A 481 -2.72 1.44 29.89
C GLY A 481 -4.02 1.40 30.70
N PHE A 482 -4.96 0.54 30.29
CA PHE A 482 -6.26 0.40 30.96
C PHE A 482 -6.20 0.04 32.45
N THR A 483 -5.11 -0.55 32.94
CA THR A 483 -4.94 -0.78 34.38
C THR A 483 -4.85 0.55 35.14
N VAL A 484 -4.20 1.55 34.57
CA VAL A 484 -4.10 2.91 35.11
C VAL A 484 -5.44 3.64 35.03
N TRP A 485 -6.23 3.42 33.97
CA TRP A 485 -7.57 4.02 33.86
C TRP A 485 -8.47 3.50 34.99
N VAL A 486 -8.46 2.19 35.22
CA VAL A 486 -9.25 1.56 36.28
C VAL A 486 -8.72 1.95 37.66
N LEU A 487 -7.41 2.13 37.82
CA LEU A 487 -6.81 2.65 39.06
C LEU A 487 -7.36 4.02 39.41
N ASN A 488 -7.38 4.95 38.45
CA ASN A 488 -7.94 6.28 38.65
C ASN A 488 -9.47 6.29 38.83
N ALA A 489 -10.18 5.28 38.31
CA ALA A 489 -11.64 5.20 38.39
C ALA A 489 -12.13 4.50 39.66
N PHE A 490 -11.63 3.30 39.96
CA PHE A 490 -12.15 2.37 40.96
C PHE A 490 -11.13 2.00 42.05
N GLY A 491 -9.91 2.50 41.96
CA GLY A 491 -8.86 2.27 42.94
C GLY A 491 -8.06 0.97 42.73
N PRO A 492 -7.12 0.66 43.63
CA PRO A 492 -6.10 -0.38 43.44
C PRO A 492 -6.64 -1.79 43.28
N PHE A 493 -7.71 -2.13 44.02
CA PHE A 493 -8.30 -3.48 43.97
C PHE A 493 -8.76 -3.84 42.56
N TRP A 494 -9.62 -2.99 41.96
CA TRP A 494 -10.15 -3.23 40.62
C TRP A 494 -9.08 -3.06 39.54
N ALA A 495 -8.11 -2.17 39.74
CA ALA A 495 -6.98 -2.01 38.83
C ALA A 495 -6.15 -3.29 38.74
N PHE A 496 -5.85 -3.92 39.88
CA PHE A 496 -5.18 -5.20 39.93
C PHE A 496 -6.00 -6.29 39.25
N GLN A 497 -7.31 -6.38 39.52
CA GLN A 497 -8.18 -7.40 38.91
C GLN A 497 -8.16 -7.30 37.38
N VAL A 498 -8.40 -6.11 36.83
CA VAL A 498 -8.40 -5.90 35.38
C VAL A 498 -7.03 -6.23 34.77
N GLY A 499 -5.96 -5.82 35.46
CA GLY A 499 -4.61 -6.15 35.05
C GLY A 499 -4.36 -7.65 34.99
N TYR A 500 -4.69 -8.35 36.07
CA TYR A 500 -4.51 -9.78 36.22
C TYR A 500 -5.37 -10.60 35.24
N TRP A 501 -6.65 -10.25 35.07
CA TRP A 501 -7.56 -10.93 34.12
C TRP A 501 -7.06 -10.81 32.69
N SER A 502 -6.64 -9.62 32.25
CA SER A 502 -6.06 -9.47 30.91
C SER A 502 -4.74 -10.23 30.79
N TRP A 503 -3.91 -10.27 31.83
CA TRP A 503 -2.67 -11.05 31.76
C TRP A 503 -2.96 -12.54 31.62
N VAL A 504 -3.90 -13.10 32.40
CA VAL A 504 -4.33 -14.50 32.29
C VAL A 504 -4.89 -14.80 30.90
N ALA A 505 -5.78 -13.95 30.37
CA ALA A 505 -6.30 -14.08 29.00
C ALA A 505 -5.16 -14.13 27.98
N GLY A 506 -4.16 -13.24 28.14
CA GLY A 506 -2.99 -13.21 27.27
C GLY A 506 -2.10 -14.44 27.36
N VAL A 507 -1.95 -15.03 28.54
CA VAL A 507 -1.20 -16.28 28.73
C VAL A 507 -1.91 -17.44 28.03
N PHE A 508 -3.24 -17.50 28.11
CA PHE A 508 -4.01 -18.51 27.38
C PHE A 508 -3.85 -18.33 25.88
N GLU A 509 -4.01 -17.10 25.38
CA GLU A 509 -3.81 -16.74 23.98
C GLU A 509 -2.41 -17.12 23.47
N THR A 510 -1.34 -16.78 24.18
CA THR A 510 0.03 -17.12 23.77
C THR A 510 0.31 -18.63 23.85
N ALA A 511 -0.43 -19.38 24.67
CA ALA A 511 -0.29 -20.84 24.73
C ALA A 511 -0.94 -21.54 23.53
N LEU A 512 -1.95 -20.93 22.89
CA LEU A 512 -2.65 -21.47 21.71
C LEU A 512 -1.75 -21.47 20.46
N LEU A 513 -1.03 -20.36 20.25
CA LEU A 513 -0.39 -20.03 18.98
C LEU A 513 0.73 -21.01 18.55
N PRO A 514 1.64 -21.49 19.44
CA PRO A 514 2.66 -22.47 19.05
C PRO A 514 2.07 -23.82 18.63
N GLY A 515 0.94 -24.21 19.23
CA GLY A 515 0.21 -25.41 18.83
C GLY A 515 -0.36 -25.27 17.43
N PHE A 516 -0.96 -24.12 17.14
CA PHE A 516 -1.53 -23.82 15.82
C PHE A 516 -0.47 -23.82 14.72
N LEU A 517 0.70 -23.21 14.96
CA LEU A 517 1.80 -23.26 14.00
C LEU A 517 2.32 -24.68 13.75
N LEU A 518 2.43 -25.48 14.81
CA LEU A 518 2.91 -26.86 14.69
C LEU A 518 1.92 -27.72 13.89
N GLU A 519 0.63 -27.53 14.07
CA GLU A 519 -0.43 -28.24 13.34
C GLU A 519 -0.39 -27.90 11.84
N LEU A 520 -0.35 -26.60 11.51
CA LEU A 520 -0.20 -26.11 10.13
C LEU A 520 1.03 -26.70 9.42
N LEU A 521 2.18 -26.75 10.10
CA LEU A 521 3.41 -27.31 9.54
C LEU A 521 3.34 -28.84 9.38
N ARG A 522 2.70 -29.54 10.31
CA ARG A 522 2.54 -31.00 10.24
C ARG A 522 1.66 -31.39 9.05
N GLU A 523 0.58 -30.66 8.83
CA GLU A 523 -0.32 -30.87 7.71
C GLU A 523 0.39 -30.59 6.38
N TYR A 524 1.08 -29.45 6.26
CA TYR A 524 1.77 -29.08 5.03
C TYR A 524 2.90 -30.04 4.63
N TYR A 525 3.71 -30.51 5.59
CA TYR A 525 4.80 -31.45 5.32
C TYR A 525 4.37 -32.94 5.37
N GLY A 526 3.12 -33.24 5.73
CA GLY A 526 2.64 -34.61 5.87
C GLY A 526 3.35 -35.42 6.98
N VAL A 527 3.82 -34.76 8.04
CA VAL A 527 4.61 -35.41 9.11
C VAL A 527 3.72 -35.75 10.31
N SER A 528 3.51 -37.04 10.56
CA SER A 528 2.83 -37.53 11.75
C SER A 528 3.79 -37.68 12.93
N ILE A 529 3.72 -36.78 13.92
CA ILE A 529 4.46 -36.90 15.18
C ILE A 529 3.62 -37.75 16.15
N SER A 530 4.04 -39.00 16.39
CA SER A 530 3.31 -39.93 17.28
C SER A 530 3.62 -39.75 18.78
N SER A 531 4.70 -39.06 19.14
CA SER A 531 5.10 -38.86 20.53
C SER A 531 4.63 -37.51 21.07
N GLY A 532 3.79 -37.53 22.12
CA GLY A 532 3.31 -36.33 22.80
C GLY A 532 4.43 -35.47 23.41
N ILE A 533 5.55 -36.09 23.82
CA ILE A 533 6.72 -35.39 24.37
C ILE A 533 7.42 -34.57 23.27
N VAL A 534 7.53 -35.13 22.05
CA VAL A 534 8.16 -34.45 20.92
C VAL A 534 7.30 -33.27 20.45
N SER A 535 5.98 -33.46 20.39
CA SER A 535 5.02 -32.39 20.08
C SER A 535 5.10 -31.25 21.10
N TYR A 536 5.10 -31.57 22.40
CA TYR A 536 5.25 -30.56 23.45
C TYR A 536 6.62 -29.86 23.37
N GLY A 537 7.71 -30.60 23.17
CA GLY A 537 9.05 -30.04 23.00
C GLY A 537 9.17 -29.09 21.81
N ALA A 538 8.52 -29.40 20.69
CA ALA A 538 8.45 -28.52 19.52
C ALA A 538 7.68 -27.22 19.82
N LYS A 539 6.52 -27.31 20.49
CA LYS A 539 5.76 -26.13 20.95
C LYS A 539 6.60 -25.23 21.86
N VAL A 540 7.36 -25.81 22.79
CA VAL A 540 8.27 -25.06 23.68
C VAL A 540 9.37 -24.36 22.89
N ALA A 541 9.98 -25.04 21.92
CA ALA A 541 11.02 -24.45 21.08
C ALA A 541 10.50 -23.25 20.28
N ILE A 542 9.31 -23.37 19.68
CA ILE A 542 8.63 -22.29 18.96
C ILE A 542 8.36 -21.11 19.90
N ALA A 543 7.77 -21.36 21.08
CA ALA A 543 7.44 -20.32 22.05
C ALA A 543 8.69 -19.55 22.51
N LEU A 544 9.80 -20.26 22.77
CA LEU A 544 11.07 -19.64 23.16
C LEU A 544 11.66 -18.82 22.03
N LEU A 545 11.67 -19.33 20.79
CA LEU A 545 12.16 -18.63 19.61
C LEU A 545 11.45 -17.29 19.40
N PHE A 546 10.11 -17.29 19.47
CA PHE A 546 9.29 -16.10 19.28
C PHE A 546 9.32 -15.13 20.45
N THR A 547 9.80 -15.56 21.62
CA THR A 547 10.01 -14.66 22.77
C THR A 547 11.29 -13.82 22.63
N ILE A 548 12.27 -14.25 21.82
CA ILE A 548 13.57 -13.57 21.68
C ILE A 548 13.44 -12.10 21.25
N PRO A 549 12.66 -11.73 20.21
CA PRO A 549 12.52 -10.32 19.79
C PRO A 549 12.04 -9.41 20.93
N CYS A 550 11.18 -9.91 21.82
CA CYS A 550 10.67 -9.15 22.97
C CYS A 550 11.77 -8.77 23.97
N ILE A 551 12.83 -9.58 24.09
CA ILE A 551 13.96 -9.33 24.99
C ILE A 551 14.91 -8.27 24.40
N VAL A 552 15.05 -8.24 23.06
CA VAL A 552 16.00 -7.37 22.35
C VAL A 552 15.53 -5.91 22.29
N GLY A 553 14.24 -5.64 22.48
CA GLY A 553 13.72 -4.29 22.72
C GLY A 553 12.54 -3.90 21.82
N THR A 554 11.87 -2.82 22.21
CA THR A 554 10.60 -2.34 21.62
C THR A 554 10.72 -1.95 20.14
N ARG A 555 11.84 -1.33 19.74
CA ARG A 555 12.10 -0.98 18.32
C ARG A 555 12.21 -2.19 17.41
N VAL A 556 12.74 -3.31 17.90
CA VAL A 556 12.89 -4.52 17.10
C VAL A 556 11.53 -5.17 16.90
N VAL A 557 10.75 -5.30 17.99
CA VAL A 557 9.39 -5.85 17.94
C VAL A 557 8.50 -5.07 16.99
N SER A 558 8.43 -3.75 17.14
CA SER A 558 7.58 -2.89 16.30
C SER A 558 7.94 -2.96 14.82
N ARG A 559 9.23 -2.82 14.46
CA ARG A 559 9.69 -2.93 13.06
C ARG A 559 9.47 -4.32 12.48
N MET A 560 9.66 -5.37 13.30
CA MET A 560 9.38 -6.74 12.87
C MET A 560 7.90 -6.93 12.60
N CYS A 561 7.01 -6.38 13.43
CA CYS A 561 5.57 -6.42 13.18
C CYS A 561 5.21 -5.69 11.88
N VAL A 562 5.80 -4.54 11.58
CA VAL A 562 5.58 -3.86 10.29
C VAL A 562 6.01 -4.75 9.11
N GLY A 563 7.17 -5.40 9.20
CA GLY A 563 7.62 -6.34 8.16
C GLY A 563 6.69 -7.55 8.01
N LEU A 564 6.29 -8.17 9.13
CA LEU A 564 5.34 -9.28 9.13
C LEU A 564 3.99 -8.88 8.53
N LEU A 565 3.54 -7.65 8.76
CA LEU A 565 2.26 -7.16 8.24
C LEU A 565 2.26 -7.20 6.70
N VAL A 566 3.32 -6.71 6.08
CA VAL A 566 3.49 -6.75 4.62
C VAL A 566 3.54 -8.19 4.12
N LEU A 567 4.28 -9.06 4.81
CA LEU A 567 4.41 -10.48 4.46
C LEU A 567 3.11 -11.27 4.62
N VAL A 568 2.18 -10.81 5.45
CA VAL A 568 0.85 -11.42 5.61
C VAL A 568 -0.12 -10.90 4.56
N LEU A 569 -0.21 -9.57 4.41
CA LEU A 569 -1.20 -8.95 3.53
C LEU A 569 -0.94 -9.24 2.05
N LEU A 570 0.32 -9.37 1.63
CA LEU A 570 0.65 -9.60 0.22
C LEU A 570 0.16 -10.98 -0.28
N PRO A 571 0.47 -12.12 0.38
CA PRO A 571 -0.06 -13.41 -0.04
C PRO A 571 -1.59 -13.50 0.08
N VAL A 572 -2.18 -12.87 1.09
CA VAL A 572 -3.65 -12.83 1.24
C VAL A 572 -4.29 -12.07 0.08
N LEU A 573 -3.69 -10.96 -0.35
CA LEU A 573 -4.16 -10.22 -1.53
C LEU A 573 -4.04 -11.07 -2.80
N VAL A 574 -2.93 -11.78 -3.01
CA VAL A 574 -2.74 -12.69 -4.15
C VAL A 574 -3.80 -13.80 -4.14
N PHE A 575 -3.99 -14.46 -2.99
CA PHE A 575 -5.04 -15.45 -2.78
C PHE A 575 -6.41 -14.89 -3.16
N THR A 576 -6.74 -13.70 -2.65
CA THR A 576 -8.05 -13.07 -2.87
C THR A 576 -8.29 -12.74 -4.34
N VAL A 577 -7.31 -12.17 -5.03
CA VAL A 577 -7.42 -11.83 -6.46
C VAL A 577 -7.62 -13.10 -7.28
N TRP A 578 -6.84 -14.16 -7.02
CA TRP A 578 -7.02 -15.42 -7.74
C TRP A 578 -8.33 -16.13 -7.41
N ALA A 579 -8.78 -16.08 -6.16
CA ALA A 579 -10.06 -16.63 -5.75
C ALA A 579 -11.23 -15.98 -6.50
N TYR A 580 -11.26 -14.64 -6.59
CA TYR A 580 -12.29 -13.94 -7.37
C TYR A 580 -12.24 -14.26 -8.88
N LEU A 581 -11.05 -14.54 -9.43
CA LEU A 581 -10.91 -14.94 -10.84
C LEU A 581 -11.40 -16.38 -11.11
N HIS A 582 -11.48 -17.22 -10.09
CA HIS A 582 -11.95 -18.61 -10.17
C HIS A 582 -13.32 -18.82 -9.50
N ALA A 583 -14.07 -17.73 -9.29
CA ALA A 583 -15.40 -17.78 -8.71
C ALA A 583 -16.34 -18.64 -9.58
N ARG A 584 -17.00 -19.63 -8.96
CA ARG A 584 -17.91 -20.57 -9.61
C ARG A 584 -19.37 -20.14 -9.46
N ASP A 585 -19.84 -20.04 -8.22
CA ASP A 585 -21.23 -19.69 -7.93
C ASP A 585 -21.32 -18.49 -6.96
N PHE A 586 -22.13 -17.50 -7.34
CA PHE A 586 -22.43 -16.35 -6.49
C PHE A 586 -23.61 -16.60 -5.56
N GLY A 587 -24.35 -17.69 -5.77
CA GLY A 587 -25.44 -18.17 -4.94
C GLY A 587 -24.99 -18.49 -3.51
N ASP A 588 -23.80 -19.07 -3.36
CA ASP A 588 -23.19 -19.50 -2.09
C ASP A 588 -23.13 -18.38 -1.06
N LEU A 589 -22.95 -17.13 -1.52
CA LEU A 589 -22.90 -15.94 -0.65
C LEU A 589 -24.22 -15.72 0.14
N PHE A 590 -25.33 -16.26 -0.35
CA PHE A 590 -26.66 -16.10 0.23
C PHE A 590 -27.16 -17.36 0.95
N GLU A 591 -26.30 -18.37 1.13
CA GLU A 591 -26.67 -19.59 1.82
C GLU A 591 -26.70 -19.43 3.35
N LEU A 592 -27.62 -20.20 3.94
CA LEU A 592 -27.86 -20.27 5.38
C LEU A 592 -27.51 -21.67 5.87
N ARG A 593 -26.96 -21.75 7.08
CA ARG A 593 -26.67 -23.04 7.70
C ARG A 593 -27.94 -23.77 8.13
N HIS A 594 -28.07 -25.01 7.66
CA HIS A 594 -29.12 -25.95 8.06
C HIS A 594 -28.52 -27.15 8.82
N GLU A 595 -29.38 -28.02 9.34
CA GLU A 595 -28.97 -29.15 10.18
C GLU A 595 -28.27 -30.26 9.39
N PHE A 596 -28.65 -30.47 8.12
CA PHE A 596 -28.13 -31.55 7.29
C PHE A 596 -27.40 -30.99 6.08
N ASN A 597 -26.20 -31.53 5.81
CA ASN A 597 -25.50 -31.34 4.54
C ASN A 597 -25.70 -32.60 3.69
N VAL A 598 -26.25 -32.47 2.48
CA VAL A 598 -26.50 -33.56 1.55
C VAL A 598 -25.80 -33.26 0.24
N ILE A 599 -24.94 -34.16 -0.23
CA ILE A 599 -24.34 -34.04 -1.55
C ILE A 599 -25.41 -34.42 -2.58
N ASP A 600 -25.83 -33.46 -3.41
CA ASP A 600 -26.73 -33.73 -4.51
C ASP A 600 -25.93 -34.37 -5.66
N GLU A 601 -26.19 -35.66 -5.94
CA GLU A 601 -25.49 -36.42 -6.98
C GLU A 601 -25.75 -35.90 -8.41
N ASP A 602 -26.85 -35.16 -8.64
CA ASP A 602 -27.22 -34.63 -9.96
C ASP A 602 -26.55 -33.29 -10.27
N LEU A 603 -26.32 -32.45 -9.23
CA LEU A 603 -25.63 -31.16 -9.34
C LEU A 603 -24.12 -31.25 -9.04
N GLY A 604 -23.70 -32.28 -8.28
CA GLY A 604 -22.33 -32.45 -7.83
C GLY A 604 -21.92 -31.43 -6.75
N ASP A 605 -22.89 -30.94 -5.97
CA ASP A 605 -22.77 -29.83 -5.03
C ASP A 605 -23.34 -30.21 -3.64
N ASP A 606 -22.89 -29.54 -2.58
CA ASP A 606 -23.31 -29.75 -1.19
C ASP A 606 -24.56 -28.90 -0.86
N GLU A 607 -25.75 -29.50 -0.85
CA GLU A 607 -26.99 -28.82 -0.47
C GLU A 607 -27.29 -28.88 1.05
N GLN A 608 -27.58 -27.72 1.63
CA GLN A 608 -28.04 -27.58 3.01
C GLN A 608 -29.56 -27.81 3.14
N THR A 609 -29.98 -28.85 3.87
CA THR A 609 -31.40 -29.21 4.05
C THR A 609 -31.82 -29.29 5.52
N GLY A 610 -33.11 -29.09 5.79
CA GLY A 610 -33.70 -29.18 7.14
C GLY A 610 -34.03 -27.82 7.78
N PRO A 611 -34.24 -27.76 9.12
CA PRO A 611 -34.47 -26.51 9.83
C PRO A 611 -33.16 -25.72 10.00
N LEU A 612 -33.28 -24.40 10.18
CA LEU A 612 -32.14 -23.50 10.45
C LEU A 612 -31.45 -23.87 11.76
N ALA A 613 -30.14 -24.16 11.70
CA ALA A 613 -29.33 -24.65 12.82
C ALA A 613 -28.08 -23.79 13.04
N ILE A 614 -28.28 -22.49 13.31
CA ILE A 614 -27.21 -21.51 13.53
C ILE A 614 -26.57 -21.70 14.90
N ASP A 615 -25.25 -21.86 14.94
CA ASP A 615 -24.47 -21.88 16.18
C ASP A 615 -24.10 -20.46 16.62
N TRP A 616 -25.01 -19.82 17.36
CA TRP A 616 -24.81 -18.48 17.91
C TRP A 616 -23.64 -18.38 18.89
N ALA A 617 -23.32 -19.46 19.62
CA ALA A 617 -22.23 -19.45 20.60
C ALA A 617 -20.88 -19.40 19.88
N LEU A 618 -20.69 -20.26 18.87
CA LEU A 618 -19.48 -20.26 18.04
C LEU A 618 -19.34 -18.94 17.27
N LEU A 619 -20.43 -18.45 16.65
CA LEU A 619 -20.41 -17.21 15.88
C LEU A 619 -19.93 -16.01 16.71
N PHE A 620 -20.54 -15.76 17.87
CA PHE A 620 -20.17 -14.60 18.70
C PHE A 620 -18.80 -14.75 19.36
N ASN A 621 -18.39 -15.98 19.73
CA ASN A 621 -17.06 -16.22 20.29
C ASN A 621 -15.95 -16.00 19.25
N THR A 622 -16.14 -16.48 18.01
CA THR A 622 -15.16 -16.28 16.93
C THR A 622 -15.12 -14.82 16.48
N LEU A 623 -16.28 -14.14 16.38
CA LEU A 623 -16.32 -12.70 16.09
C LEU A 623 -15.62 -11.88 17.17
N PHE A 624 -15.87 -12.19 18.45
CA PHE A 624 -15.17 -11.52 19.54
C PHE A 624 -13.67 -11.73 19.44
N TRP A 625 -13.22 -12.98 19.23
CA TRP A 625 -11.80 -13.27 19.13
C TRP A 625 -11.13 -12.58 17.93
N ALA A 626 -11.81 -12.53 16.77
CA ALA A 626 -11.29 -11.88 15.55
C ALA A 626 -11.16 -10.34 15.67
N PHE A 627 -11.94 -9.72 16.56
CA PHE A 627 -12.04 -8.26 16.69
C PHE A 627 -11.59 -7.72 18.06
N ASP A 628 -11.21 -8.58 19.00
CA ASP A 628 -10.65 -8.20 20.31
C ASP A 628 -9.24 -7.59 20.15
N GLY A 629 -8.79 -6.84 21.14
CA GLY A 629 -7.38 -6.46 21.26
C GLY A 629 -7.04 -4.98 21.09
N ILE A 630 -7.96 -4.14 20.60
CA ILE A 630 -7.70 -2.70 20.39
C ILE A 630 -7.27 -1.99 21.68
N ASN A 631 -7.77 -2.39 22.85
CA ASN A 631 -7.35 -1.80 24.13
C ASN A 631 -5.91 -2.11 24.51
N MET A 632 -5.27 -3.12 23.92
CA MET A 632 -3.86 -3.41 24.19
C MET A 632 -2.91 -2.35 23.63
N ALA A 633 -3.34 -1.52 22.68
CA ALA A 633 -2.56 -0.35 22.26
C ALA A 633 -2.20 0.60 23.43
N SER A 634 -2.97 0.56 24.53
CA SER A 634 -2.74 1.38 25.71
C SER A 634 -1.59 0.90 26.60
N VAL A 635 -1.24 -0.39 26.60
CA VAL A 635 -0.38 -0.96 27.66
C VAL A 635 1.08 -0.53 27.54
N PHE A 636 1.51 -0.11 26.36
CA PHE A 636 2.83 0.47 26.08
C PHE A 636 2.75 1.98 25.82
N GLY A 637 1.78 2.68 26.41
CA GLY A 637 1.53 4.10 26.11
C GLY A 637 2.67 5.05 26.47
N GLY A 638 3.59 4.66 27.35
CA GLY A 638 4.82 5.39 27.60
C GLY A 638 5.79 5.40 26.41
N GLU A 639 5.69 4.44 25.49
CA GLU A 639 6.56 4.27 24.31
C GLU A 639 6.04 5.04 23.08
N VAL A 640 4.79 5.50 23.09
CA VAL A 640 4.12 6.11 21.94
C VAL A 640 4.51 7.58 21.78
N SER A 641 5.01 7.96 20.60
CA SER A 641 5.26 9.36 20.24
C SER A 641 3.95 10.12 20.07
N ASN A 642 3.90 11.37 20.53
CA ASN A 642 2.72 12.24 20.47
C ASN A 642 1.34 11.51 20.57
N PRO A 643 0.98 10.98 21.75
CA PRO A 643 -0.23 10.17 21.96
C PRO A 643 -1.52 10.79 21.41
N ALA A 644 -1.64 12.12 21.48
CA ALA A 644 -2.81 12.87 21.03
C ALA A 644 -3.11 12.72 19.52
N ARG A 645 -2.09 12.44 18.70
CA ARG A 645 -2.23 12.26 17.25
C ARG A 645 -2.06 10.82 16.82
N VAL A 646 -1.15 10.09 17.45
CA VAL A 646 -0.81 8.71 17.06
C VAL A 646 -1.96 7.75 17.38
N TYR A 647 -2.54 7.82 18.59
CA TYR A 647 -3.62 6.91 18.97
C TYR A 647 -4.88 6.97 18.10
N PRO A 648 -5.49 8.14 17.81
CA PRO A 648 -6.69 8.18 16.99
C PRO A 648 -6.45 7.66 15.58
N ARG A 649 -5.28 7.95 14.99
CA ARG A 649 -4.91 7.44 13.67
C ARG A 649 -4.66 5.94 13.72
N ALA A 650 -3.89 5.48 14.69
CA ALA A 650 -3.52 4.08 14.79
C ALA A 650 -4.75 3.19 15.02
N ILE A 651 -5.63 3.55 15.95
CA ILE A 651 -6.86 2.80 16.23
C ILE A 651 -7.78 2.79 15.01
N ALA A 652 -7.95 3.92 14.32
CA ALA A 652 -8.77 3.99 13.11
C ALA A 652 -8.20 3.13 11.97
N PHE A 653 -6.89 3.19 11.72
CA PHE A 653 -6.24 2.38 10.70
C PHE A 653 -6.25 0.89 11.05
N THR A 654 -6.01 0.50 12.31
CA THR A 654 -6.12 -0.90 12.73
C THR A 654 -7.54 -1.41 12.54
N LEU A 655 -8.56 -0.67 12.97
CA LEU A 655 -9.97 -1.05 12.78
C LEU A 655 -10.29 -1.26 11.29
N LEU A 656 -9.94 -0.29 10.44
CA LEU A 656 -10.16 -0.39 9.01
C LEU A 656 -9.42 -1.59 8.41
N LEU A 657 -8.15 -1.78 8.77
CA LEU A 657 -7.33 -2.86 8.28
C LEU A 657 -7.90 -4.23 8.66
N THR A 658 -8.31 -4.41 9.92
CA THR A 658 -8.96 -5.65 10.38
C THR A 658 -10.25 -5.95 9.62
N ILE A 659 -11.09 -4.93 9.37
CA ILE A 659 -12.32 -5.11 8.57
C ILE A 659 -11.96 -5.59 7.15
N LEU A 660 -11.01 -4.94 6.49
CA LEU A 660 -10.61 -5.29 5.13
C LEU A 660 -9.98 -6.68 5.06
N THR A 661 -9.15 -7.04 6.06
CA THR A 661 -8.49 -8.36 6.13
C THR A 661 -9.50 -9.51 6.25
N TYR A 662 -10.65 -9.33 6.89
CA TYR A 662 -11.66 -10.38 6.98
C TYR A 662 -12.71 -10.30 5.86
N LEU A 663 -13.16 -9.09 5.50
CA LEU A 663 -14.28 -8.90 4.59
C LEU A 663 -13.92 -9.13 3.12
N ILE A 664 -12.67 -8.91 2.71
CA ILE A 664 -12.27 -9.05 1.30
C ILE A 664 -11.96 -10.51 0.94
N PRO A 665 -11.12 -11.27 1.68
CA PRO A 665 -10.77 -12.64 1.32
C PRO A 665 -11.89 -13.65 1.61
N MET A 666 -12.75 -13.43 2.61
CA MET A 666 -13.75 -14.43 3.00
C MET A 666 -14.82 -14.68 1.92
N PRO A 667 -15.45 -13.67 1.29
CA PRO A 667 -16.33 -13.90 0.14
C PRO A 667 -15.60 -14.55 -1.03
N ALA A 668 -14.34 -14.16 -1.27
CA ALA A 668 -13.52 -14.75 -2.33
C ALA A 668 -13.30 -16.25 -2.10
N ALA A 669 -13.04 -16.65 -0.86
CA ALA A 669 -12.90 -18.05 -0.46
C ALA A 669 -14.20 -18.85 -0.63
N ILE A 670 -15.36 -18.26 -0.31
CA ILE A 670 -16.66 -18.91 -0.45
C ILE A 670 -16.97 -19.18 -1.92
N LEU A 671 -16.78 -18.19 -2.80
CA LEU A 671 -17.13 -18.27 -4.23
C LEU A 671 -16.37 -19.35 -5.02
N VAL A 672 -15.28 -19.89 -4.48
CA VAL A 672 -14.49 -20.94 -5.14
C VAL A 672 -15.14 -22.32 -4.97
N ASP A 673 -15.86 -22.51 -3.87
CA ASP A 673 -16.61 -23.72 -3.54
C ASP A 673 -15.80 -25.02 -3.65
N ASP A 674 -14.53 -24.97 -3.22
CA ASP A 674 -13.62 -26.12 -3.28
C ASP A 674 -12.50 -25.97 -2.22
N PRO A 675 -12.68 -26.45 -0.98
CA PRO A 675 -13.87 -27.13 -0.43
C PRO A 675 -15.06 -26.17 -0.18
N ASN A 676 -16.27 -26.73 -0.16
CA ASN A 676 -17.49 -26.00 0.20
C ASN A 676 -17.40 -25.36 1.61
N TRP A 677 -18.06 -24.21 1.78
CA TRP A 677 -18.01 -23.43 3.03
C TRP A 677 -18.50 -24.17 4.28
N THR A 678 -19.29 -25.23 4.12
CA THR A 678 -19.76 -26.09 5.22
C THR A 678 -18.64 -26.86 5.91
N TYR A 679 -17.58 -27.19 5.17
CA TYR A 679 -16.38 -27.87 5.68
C TYR A 679 -15.30 -26.92 6.17
N PHE A 680 -15.59 -25.62 6.26
CA PHE A 680 -14.63 -24.63 6.74
C PHE A 680 -14.23 -24.88 8.20
N THR A 681 -12.99 -25.33 8.35
CA THR A 681 -12.21 -25.54 9.57
C THR A 681 -11.15 -24.45 9.71
N ARG A 682 -10.40 -24.45 10.83
CA ARG A 682 -9.39 -23.42 11.17
C ARG A 682 -8.16 -23.41 10.23
N ASP A 683 -8.04 -24.41 9.38
CA ASP A 683 -6.94 -24.69 8.46
C ASP A 683 -7.41 -24.74 6.98
N SER A 684 -8.61 -24.22 6.68
CA SER A 684 -9.16 -24.31 5.32
C SER A 684 -8.50 -23.38 4.32
N TYR A 685 -7.91 -22.24 4.73
CA TYR A 685 -7.24 -21.32 3.79
C TYR A 685 -6.12 -22.00 2.96
N PRO A 686 -5.19 -22.77 3.56
CA PRO A 686 -4.24 -23.59 2.80
C PRO A 686 -4.88 -24.57 1.80
N ALA A 687 -6.00 -25.21 2.15
CA ALA A 687 -6.71 -26.14 1.26
C ALA A 687 -7.36 -25.40 0.07
N LEU A 688 -8.07 -24.29 0.35
CA LEU A 688 -8.63 -23.38 -0.65
C LEU A 688 -7.53 -22.85 -1.59
N ALA A 689 -6.39 -22.46 -1.02
CA ALA A 689 -5.25 -21.99 -1.80
C ALA A 689 -4.70 -23.06 -2.76
N ASP A 690 -4.73 -24.33 -2.36
CA ASP A 690 -4.34 -25.46 -3.20
C ASP A 690 -5.34 -25.68 -4.34
N ALA A 691 -6.64 -25.58 -4.06
CA ALA A 691 -7.69 -25.71 -5.08
C ALA A 691 -7.63 -24.61 -6.15
N ILE A 692 -7.31 -23.38 -5.76
CA ILE A 692 -7.30 -22.22 -6.67
C ILE A 692 -6.00 -22.13 -7.48
N GLY A 693 -4.85 -22.21 -6.81
CA GLY A 693 -3.54 -21.88 -7.40
C GLY A 693 -2.51 -23.01 -7.27
N GLY A 694 -2.95 -24.20 -6.86
CA GLY A 694 -2.10 -25.36 -6.68
C GLY A 694 -1.06 -25.23 -5.56
N PRO A 695 -0.02 -26.08 -5.58
CA PRO A 695 0.98 -26.15 -4.52
C PRO A 695 1.74 -24.85 -4.26
N VAL A 696 1.85 -23.99 -5.28
CA VAL A 696 2.54 -22.70 -5.19
C VAL A 696 1.75 -21.74 -4.30
N LEU A 697 0.45 -21.58 -4.57
CA LEU A 697 -0.41 -20.70 -3.77
C LEU A 697 -0.63 -21.26 -2.36
N LYS A 698 -0.74 -22.59 -2.22
CA LYS A 698 -0.72 -23.27 -0.93
C LYS A 698 0.54 -22.91 -0.13
N GLY A 699 1.72 -23.02 -0.74
CA GLY A 699 2.99 -22.66 -0.11
C GLY A 699 3.06 -21.20 0.34
N PHE A 700 2.58 -20.26 -0.49
CA PHE A 700 2.50 -18.84 -0.12
C PHE A 700 1.54 -18.58 1.04
N THR A 701 0.38 -19.25 1.05
CA THR A 701 -0.64 -19.09 2.09
C THR A 701 -0.17 -19.68 3.42
N VAL A 702 0.52 -20.83 3.40
CA VAL A 702 1.16 -21.43 4.59
C VAL A 702 2.28 -20.53 5.10
N PHE A 703 3.12 -19.95 4.22
CA PHE A 703 4.15 -18.99 4.62
C PHE A 703 3.55 -17.75 5.30
N SER A 704 2.49 -17.18 4.71
CA SER A 704 1.73 -16.06 5.30
C SER A 704 1.17 -16.43 6.67
N SER A 705 0.62 -17.63 6.81
CA SER A 705 0.09 -18.15 8.07
C SER A 705 1.17 -18.28 9.14
N CYS A 706 2.37 -18.73 8.79
CA CYS A 706 3.51 -18.73 9.70
C CYS A 706 3.88 -17.32 10.17
N CYS A 707 3.92 -16.34 9.25
CA CYS A 707 4.19 -14.93 9.58
C CYS A 707 3.09 -14.34 10.48
N SER A 708 1.83 -14.67 10.20
CA SER A 708 0.65 -14.30 10.98
C SER A 708 0.75 -14.73 12.44
N ILE A 709 0.97 -16.04 12.66
CA ILE A 709 1.07 -16.64 14.00
C ILE A 709 2.30 -16.09 14.75
N THR A 710 3.41 -15.85 14.04
CA THR A 710 4.59 -15.22 14.61
C THR A 710 4.27 -13.80 15.11
N GLY A 711 3.56 -13.01 14.31
CA GLY A 711 3.13 -11.66 14.65
C GLY A 711 2.20 -11.63 15.86
N LEU A 712 1.19 -12.51 15.88
CA LEU A 712 0.26 -12.70 17.01
C LEU A 712 1.02 -13.01 18.29
N PHE A 713 1.93 -14.00 18.27
CA PHE A 713 2.64 -14.43 19.46
C PHE A 713 3.56 -13.35 20.01
N VAL A 714 4.34 -12.71 19.13
CA VAL A 714 5.28 -11.67 19.53
C VAL A 714 4.54 -10.46 20.10
N SER A 715 3.47 -10.02 19.43
CA SER A 715 2.67 -8.86 19.88
C SER A 715 1.97 -9.14 21.20
N ALA A 716 1.47 -10.37 21.39
CA ALA A 716 0.85 -10.80 22.64
C ALA A 716 1.85 -10.82 23.81
N ILE A 717 3.00 -11.49 23.66
CA ILE A 717 4.04 -11.48 24.71
C ILE A 717 4.50 -10.05 24.99
N PHE A 718 4.68 -9.24 23.96
CA PHE A 718 5.07 -7.84 24.09
C PHE A 718 4.06 -7.04 24.93
N CYS A 719 2.79 -7.03 24.53
CA CYS A 719 1.73 -6.28 25.22
C CYS A 719 1.55 -6.74 26.67
N LYS A 720 1.54 -8.05 26.93
CA LYS A 720 1.34 -8.60 28.29
C LYS A 720 2.53 -8.34 29.20
N SER A 721 3.74 -8.29 28.65
CA SER A 721 4.95 -7.92 29.41
C SER A 721 4.94 -6.45 29.82
N PHE A 722 4.51 -5.56 28.92
CA PHE A 722 4.33 -4.14 29.22
C PHE A 722 3.20 -3.91 30.23
N GLN A 723 2.12 -4.68 30.13
CA GLN A 723 1.04 -4.66 31.10
C GLN A 723 1.54 -5.00 32.53
N LEU A 724 2.32 -6.07 32.69
CA LEU A 724 2.91 -6.45 33.98
C LEU A 724 3.91 -5.40 34.49
N SER A 725 4.74 -4.86 33.59
CA SER A 725 5.69 -3.80 33.94
C SER A 725 4.95 -2.55 34.44
N GLY A 726 3.89 -2.12 33.75
CA GLY A 726 3.09 -0.97 34.14
C GLY A 726 2.37 -1.18 35.48
N MET A 727 1.85 -2.39 35.74
CA MET A 727 1.31 -2.74 37.06
C MET A 727 2.38 -2.70 38.17
N GLY A 728 3.62 -3.06 37.85
CA GLY A 728 4.77 -2.89 38.75
C GLY A 728 5.10 -1.43 39.02
N ASP A 729 5.12 -0.60 37.97
CA ASP A 729 5.34 0.86 38.06
C ASP A 729 4.22 1.55 38.87
N ALA A 730 2.99 1.07 38.76
CA ALA A 730 1.83 1.51 39.53
C ALA A 730 1.75 0.92 40.96
N GLN A 731 2.77 0.17 41.40
CA GLN A 731 2.84 -0.49 42.72
C GLN A 731 1.71 -1.49 43.02
N LEU A 732 1.03 -1.99 41.98
CA LEU A 732 0.02 -3.05 42.10
C LEU A 732 0.66 -4.44 42.21
N LEU A 733 1.89 -4.57 41.72
CA LEU A 733 2.73 -5.78 41.82
C LEU A 733 4.03 -5.47 42.58
N PRO A 734 4.76 -6.49 43.04
CA PRO A 734 6.09 -6.30 43.63
C PRO A 734 7.04 -5.57 42.67
N SER A 735 7.93 -4.74 43.21
CA SER A 735 8.84 -3.89 42.41
C SER A 735 9.80 -4.63 41.49
N CYS A 736 9.91 -5.96 41.58
CA CYS A 736 10.66 -6.77 40.62
C CYS A 736 10.07 -6.71 39.20
N PHE A 737 8.75 -6.57 39.06
CA PHE A 737 8.09 -6.52 37.75
C PHE A 737 8.30 -5.19 37.02
N ALA A 738 8.61 -4.12 37.75
CA ALA A 738 8.97 -2.82 37.18
C ALA A 738 10.41 -2.77 36.61
N ARG A 739 11.23 -3.80 36.85
CA ARG A 739 12.65 -3.81 36.44
C ARG A 739 12.80 -3.98 34.93
N ARG A 740 13.43 -2.99 34.29
CA ARG A 740 13.83 -3.04 32.88
C ARG A 740 15.32 -3.34 32.71
N ASN A 741 15.68 -3.92 31.57
CA ASN A 741 17.07 -4.25 31.25
C ASN A 741 17.85 -2.98 30.84
N ARG A 742 19.04 -2.75 31.40
CA ARG A 742 19.85 -1.54 31.14
C ARG A 742 20.24 -1.34 29.68
N ARG A 743 20.40 -2.42 28.90
CA ARG A 743 20.89 -2.34 27.52
C ARG A 743 19.80 -2.09 26.48
N PHE A 744 18.62 -2.68 26.68
CA PHE A 744 17.54 -2.73 25.68
C PHE A 744 16.22 -2.10 26.17
N ASP A 745 16.19 -1.63 27.43
CA ASP A 745 15.01 -1.14 28.15
C ASP A 745 13.79 -2.09 28.14
N SER A 746 14.02 -3.39 27.91
CA SER A 746 12.97 -4.39 27.89
C SER A 746 12.60 -4.88 29.30
N PRO A 747 11.30 -5.12 29.61
CA PRO A 747 10.84 -5.63 30.90
C PRO A 747 11.09 -7.15 31.03
N HIS A 748 12.36 -7.53 31.14
CA HIS A 748 12.82 -8.93 31.13
C HIS A 748 12.18 -9.83 32.19
N VAL A 749 11.88 -9.33 33.39
CA VAL A 749 11.21 -10.12 34.45
C VAL A 749 9.77 -10.46 34.05
N SER A 750 9.05 -9.48 33.48
CA SER A 750 7.67 -9.64 33.01
C SER A 750 7.58 -10.55 31.78
N ILE A 751 8.54 -10.43 30.85
CA ILE A 751 8.69 -11.33 29.70
C ILE A 751 8.93 -12.76 30.18
N GLY A 752 9.91 -12.96 31.06
CA GLY A 752 10.24 -14.29 31.59
C GLY A 752 9.08 -14.94 32.34
N THR A 753 8.33 -14.16 33.12
CA THR A 753 7.14 -14.66 33.85
C THR A 753 6.04 -15.05 32.89
N THR A 754 5.72 -14.21 31.89
CA THR A 754 4.67 -14.51 30.91
C THR A 754 5.04 -15.74 30.06
N ALA A 755 6.31 -15.85 29.63
CA ALA A 755 6.81 -17.00 28.90
C ALA A 755 6.77 -18.29 29.73
N LEU A 756 7.11 -18.24 31.03
CA LEU A 756 7.05 -19.39 31.93
C LEU A 756 5.63 -19.96 32.03
N PHE A 757 4.64 -19.10 32.26
CA PHE A 757 3.23 -19.52 32.34
C PHE A 757 2.69 -19.97 30.98
N THR A 758 3.11 -19.32 29.88
CA THR A 758 2.80 -19.77 28.52
C THR A 758 3.28 -21.21 28.31
N ILE A 759 4.55 -21.48 28.63
CA ILE A 759 5.16 -22.81 28.51
C ILE A 759 4.40 -23.85 29.30
N ALA A 760 3.99 -23.54 30.54
CA ALA A 760 3.23 -24.45 31.39
C ALA A 760 1.87 -24.86 30.80
N LEU A 761 1.28 -24.02 29.95
CA LEU A 761 -0.05 -24.24 29.38
C LEU A 761 -0.04 -24.70 27.90
N LEU A 762 1.13 -24.90 27.28
CA LEU A 762 1.24 -25.38 25.88
C LEU A 762 0.61 -26.76 25.62
N GLY A 763 0.38 -27.54 26.68
CA GLY A 763 -0.26 -28.85 26.62
C GLY A 763 -1.79 -28.82 26.62
N ALA A 764 -2.41 -27.65 26.82
CA ALA A 764 -3.86 -27.51 26.86
C ALA A 764 -4.46 -27.32 25.45
N ASP A 765 -5.69 -27.83 25.28
CA ASP A 765 -6.40 -27.81 23.99
C ASP A 765 -7.02 -26.45 23.68
N PHE A 766 -7.11 -26.14 22.38
CA PHE A 766 -7.60 -24.85 21.90
C PHE A 766 -9.06 -24.58 22.30
N ASP A 767 -9.94 -25.56 22.09
CA ASP A 767 -11.38 -25.42 22.33
C ASP A 767 -11.71 -25.23 23.82
N VAL A 768 -10.76 -25.59 24.68
CA VAL A 768 -10.83 -25.39 26.13
C VAL A 768 -10.34 -23.98 26.49
N LEU A 769 -9.21 -23.53 25.95
CA LEU A 769 -8.60 -22.25 26.30
C LEU A 769 -9.31 -21.03 25.69
N LEU A 770 -9.78 -21.10 24.45
CA LEU A 770 -10.35 -19.94 23.74
C LEU A 770 -11.57 -19.32 24.46
N PRO A 771 -12.62 -20.08 24.85
CA PRO A 771 -13.77 -19.50 25.55
C PRO A 771 -13.40 -18.85 26.89
N MET A 772 -12.34 -19.33 27.54
CA MET A 772 -11.84 -18.76 28.79
C MET A 772 -11.09 -17.46 28.55
N THR A 773 -10.23 -17.42 27.52
CA THR A 773 -9.59 -16.19 27.05
C THR A 773 -10.63 -15.11 26.79
N ASN A 774 -11.68 -15.46 26.04
CA ASN A 774 -12.76 -14.54 25.68
C ASN A 774 -13.53 -14.04 26.91
N ALA A 775 -13.79 -14.89 27.91
CA ALA A 775 -14.45 -14.49 29.14
C ALA A 775 -13.63 -13.47 29.94
N PHE A 776 -12.34 -13.73 30.14
CA PHE A 776 -11.46 -12.81 30.85
C PHE A 776 -11.26 -11.49 30.10
N ALA A 777 -11.07 -11.54 28.78
CA ALA A 777 -10.99 -10.35 27.94
C ALA A 777 -12.29 -9.55 27.97
N GLY A 778 -13.44 -10.21 27.85
CA GLY A 778 -14.75 -9.57 27.95
C GLY A 778 -14.99 -8.87 29.29
N ALA A 779 -14.60 -9.51 30.40
CA ALA A 779 -14.67 -8.90 31.74
C ALA A 779 -13.77 -7.65 31.87
N VAL A 780 -12.59 -7.66 31.24
CA VAL A 780 -11.69 -6.50 31.17
C VAL A 780 -12.33 -5.36 30.39
N GLN A 781 -12.87 -5.63 29.20
CA GLN A 781 -13.51 -4.60 28.37
C GLN A 781 -14.71 -3.97 29.07
N LEU A 782 -15.52 -4.76 29.78
CA LEU A 782 -16.64 -4.26 30.60
C LEU A 782 -16.17 -3.26 31.66
N LEU A 783 -15.09 -3.57 32.38
CA LEU A 783 -14.53 -2.65 33.39
C LEU A 783 -13.91 -1.41 32.77
N ILE A 784 -13.35 -1.49 31.56
CA ILE A 784 -12.86 -0.33 30.80
C ILE A 784 -14.02 0.62 30.46
N ILE A 785 -15.14 0.08 29.97
CA ILE A 785 -16.34 0.87 29.65
C ILE A 785 -16.86 1.58 30.91
N LEU A 786 -16.96 0.85 32.04
CA LEU A 786 -17.38 1.42 33.32
C LEU A 786 -16.40 2.49 33.82
N ALA A 787 -15.09 2.28 33.64
CA ALA A 787 -14.06 3.24 34.02
C ALA A 787 -14.15 4.52 33.17
N ALA A 788 -14.40 4.40 31.86
CA ALA A 788 -14.59 5.54 30.97
C ALA A 788 -15.73 6.46 31.44
N ILE A 789 -16.87 5.87 31.79
CA ILE A 789 -18.06 6.59 32.28
C ILE A 789 -17.74 7.27 33.62
N LYS A 790 -17.10 6.55 34.55
CA LYS A 790 -16.77 7.09 35.87
C LYS A 790 -15.72 8.20 35.81
N LEU A 791 -14.67 8.05 34.98
CA LEU A 791 -13.61 9.05 34.81
C LEU A 791 -14.12 10.34 34.20
N ARG A 792 -15.14 10.31 33.33
CA ARG A 792 -15.77 11.53 32.83
C ARG A 792 -16.46 12.34 33.94
N LYS A 793 -16.97 11.67 34.98
CA LYS A 793 -17.59 12.32 36.14
C LYS A 793 -16.56 12.81 37.14
N LEU A 794 -15.56 11.99 37.45
CA LEU A 794 -14.53 12.30 38.44
C LEU A 794 -13.53 13.35 37.95
N LEU A 795 -13.13 13.26 36.68
CA LEU A 795 -12.06 14.07 36.08
C LEU A 795 -12.59 14.77 34.81
N PRO A 796 -13.46 15.79 34.95
CA PRO A 796 -14.07 16.47 33.81
C PRO A 796 -13.12 17.45 33.10
N TYR A 797 -12.11 17.97 33.81
CA TYR A 797 -11.20 19.01 33.31
C TYR A 797 -9.87 18.48 32.74
N ILE A 798 -9.66 17.16 32.72
CA ILE A 798 -8.43 16.62 32.12
C ILE A 798 -8.44 16.89 30.61
N PRO A 799 -7.29 17.25 30.02
CA PRO A 799 -7.20 17.46 28.58
C PRO A 799 -7.50 16.14 27.86
N ARG A 800 -8.53 16.14 27.01
CA ARG A 800 -8.92 15.00 26.16
C ARG A 800 -8.81 15.43 24.69
N PRO A 801 -7.64 15.22 24.05
CA PRO A 801 -7.43 15.62 22.65
C PRO A 801 -8.45 15.01 21.70
N VAL A 802 -8.83 13.77 21.96
CA VAL A 802 -9.91 13.05 21.29
C VAL A 802 -11.03 12.89 22.31
N ARG A 803 -12.24 13.35 21.98
CA ARG A 803 -13.40 13.26 22.86
C ARG A 803 -14.61 12.79 22.06
N ILE A 804 -15.33 11.80 22.57
CA ILE A 804 -16.56 11.32 21.93
C ILE A 804 -17.59 12.48 21.89
N PRO A 805 -18.13 12.81 20.70
CA PRO A 805 -19.11 13.89 20.55
C PRO A 805 -20.41 13.57 21.30
N GLY A 806 -21.12 14.61 21.79
CA GLY A 806 -22.42 14.46 22.44
C GLY A 806 -22.41 14.19 23.96
N GLY A 807 -21.24 14.28 24.61
CA GLY A 807 -21.14 14.29 26.07
C GLY A 807 -21.43 12.93 26.72
N GLU A 808 -21.85 12.93 28.00
CA GLU A 808 -22.02 11.71 28.80
C GLU A 808 -23.13 10.79 28.27
N ARG A 809 -24.23 11.36 27.78
CA ARG A 809 -25.39 10.59 27.28
C ARG A 809 -25.02 9.76 26.05
N THR A 810 -24.27 10.35 25.11
CA THR A 810 -23.80 9.64 23.92
C THR A 810 -22.81 8.54 24.27
N LEU A 811 -21.91 8.76 25.24
CA LEU A 811 -21.02 7.70 25.73
C LEU A 811 -21.83 6.53 26.31
N MET A 812 -22.83 6.80 27.14
CA MET A 812 -23.67 5.75 27.70
C MET A 812 -24.42 4.99 26.61
N ALA A 813 -25.01 5.69 25.64
CA ALA A 813 -25.72 5.06 24.52
C ALA A 813 -24.79 4.17 23.68
N LEU A 814 -23.58 4.66 23.34
CA LEU A 814 -22.56 3.91 22.59
C LEU A 814 -22.03 2.69 23.35
N ALA A 815 -22.05 2.73 24.69
CA ALA A 815 -21.59 1.63 25.53
C ALA A 815 -22.62 0.50 25.69
N VAL A 816 -23.92 0.74 25.46
CA VAL A 816 -24.98 -0.26 25.72
C VAL A 816 -24.78 -1.53 24.91
N LEU A 817 -24.64 -1.43 23.59
CA LEU A 817 -24.56 -2.62 22.75
C LEU A 817 -23.27 -3.43 22.99
N PRO A 818 -22.07 -2.83 23.06
CA PRO A 818 -20.87 -3.56 23.45
C PRO A 818 -21.04 -4.25 24.80
N THR A 819 -21.63 -3.58 25.78
CA THR A 819 -21.88 -4.18 27.10
C THR A 819 -22.77 -5.42 27.02
N LEU A 820 -23.85 -5.39 26.23
CA LEU A 820 -24.75 -6.54 26.08
C LEU A 820 -24.04 -7.75 25.45
N VAL A 821 -23.27 -7.53 24.39
CA VAL A 821 -22.52 -8.59 23.70
C VAL A 821 -21.44 -9.18 24.61
N LEU A 822 -20.69 -8.33 25.31
CA LEU A 822 -19.65 -8.77 26.26
C LEU A 822 -20.25 -9.55 27.43
N CYS A 823 -21.41 -9.13 27.95
CA CYS A 823 -22.13 -9.89 28.98
C CYS A 823 -22.57 -11.27 28.48
N TYR A 824 -23.03 -11.37 27.22
CA TYR A 824 -23.37 -12.67 26.61
C TYR A 824 -22.16 -13.59 26.52
N ILE A 825 -21.02 -13.09 26.03
CA ILE A 825 -19.79 -13.88 25.89
C ILE A 825 -19.31 -14.40 27.25
N VAL A 826 -19.29 -13.53 28.27
CA VAL A 826 -18.91 -13.94 29.64
C VAL A 826 -19.88 -14.98 30.18
N PHE A 827 -21.19 -14.81 29.95
CA PHE A 827 -22.21 -15.75 30.41
C PHE A 827 -22.12 -17.11 29.71
N ASP A 828 -21.84 -17.13 28.41
CA ASP A 828 -21.75 -18.34 27.60
C ASP A 828 -20.64 -19.27 28.10
N THR A 829 -19.48 -18.73 28.49
CA THR A 829 -18.37 -19.51 29.08
C THR A 829 -18.79 -20.26 30.35
N PHE A 830 -19.75 -19.74 31.12
CA PHE A 830 -20.26 -20.41 32.33
C PHE A 830 -21.28 -21.53 32.05
N ARG A 831 -21.71 -21.74 30.80
CA ARG A 831 -22.58 -22.87 30.44
C ARG A 831 -21.84 -24.22 30.48
N SER A 832 -20.53 -24.21 30.26
CA SER A 832 -19.68 -25.40 30.35
C SER A 832 -19.12 -25.53 31.77
N LEU A 833 -19.30 -26.72 32.38
CA LEU A 833 -18.75 -27.03 33.70
C LEU A 833 -17.21 -26.96 33.70
N THR A 834 -16.58 -27.48 32.64
CA THR A 834 -15.11 -27.48 32.49
C THR A 834 -14.57 -26.06 32.42
N SER A 835 -15.19 -25.22 31.58
CA SER A 835 -14.81 -23.80 31.43
C SER A 835 -14.99 -23.02 32.73
N THR A 836 -16.11 -23.25 33.44
CA THR A 836 -16.39 -22.64 34.73
C THR A 836 -15.33 -22.98 35.77
N LEU A 837 -14.96 -24.26 35.90
CA LEU A 837 -13.99 -24.70 36.90
C LEU A 837 -12.61 -24.07 36.66
N ILE A 838 -12.16 -24.01 35.41
CA ILE A 838 -10.86 -23.42 35.07
C ILE A 838 -10.89 -21.90 35.30
N VAL A 839 -11.95 -21.20 34.88
CA VAL A 839 -12.12 -19.77 35.16
C VAL A 839 -12.08 -19.50 36.67
N LEU A 840 -12.75 -20.31 37.49
CA LEU A 840 -12.70 -20.19 38.96
C LEU A 840 -11.29 -20.42 39.53
N VAL A 841 -10.58 -21.44 39.04
CA VAL A 841 -9.20 -21.73 39.47
C VAL A 841 -8.26 -20.56 39.18
N PHE A 842 -8.40 -19.90 38.04
CA PHE A 842 -7.57 -18.74 37.68
C PHE A 842 -8.08 -17.42 38.31
N LEU A 843 -9.36 -17.30 38.67
CA LEU A 843 -9.89 -16.11 39.37
C LEU A 843 -9.45 -16.04 40.84
N LEU A 844 -9.49 -17.17 41.56
CA LEU A 844 -9.29 -17.21 43.01
C LEU A 844 -7.94 -16.61 43.48
N PRO A 845 -6.78 -16.94 42.87
CA PRO A 845 -5.48 -16.37 43.27
C PRO A 845 -5.45 -14.84 43.12
N GLY A 846 -6.04 -14.31 42.04
CA GLY A 846 -6.10 -12.87 41.79
C GLY A 846 -6.93 -12.13 42.84
N VAL A 847 -8.08 -12.68 43.23
CA VAL A 847 -8.93 -12.09 44.28
C VAL A 847 -8.24 -12.12 45.64
N VAL A 848 -7.64 -13.27 46.02
CA VAL A 848 -6.94 -13.42 47.29
C VAL A 848 -5.75 -12.46 47.38
N TYR A 849 -4.95 -12.33 46.32
CA TYR A 849 -3.82 -11.41 46.29
C TYR A 849 -4.25 -9.95 46.38
N ALA A 850 -5.30 -9.55 45.65
CA ALA A 850 -5.81 -8.18 45.69
C ALA A 850 -6.28 -7.77 47.08
N ILE A 851 -6.98 -8.66 47.79
CA ILE A 851 -7.40 -8.45 49.18
C ILE A 851 -6.18 -8.33 50.09
N TYR A 852 -5.21 -9.25 49.95
CA TYR A 852 -3.97 -9.23 50.72
C TYR A 852 -3.16 -7.94 50.52
N ASN A 853 -3.02 -7.48 49.28
CA ASN A 853 -2.26 -6.26 48.96
C ASN A 853 -2.98 -5.00 49.46
N GLY A 854 -4.31 -4.95 49.36
CA GLY A 854 -5.13 -3.87 49.92
C GLY A 854 -4.97 -3.72 51.44
N HIS A 855 -4.77 -4.82 52.16
CA HIS A 855 -4.51 -4.79 53.61
C HIS A 855 -3.08 -4.34 53.97
N ARG A 856 -2.09 -4.55 53.09
CA ARG A 856 -0.67 -4.27 53.34
C ARG A 856 -0.27 -2.83 53.03
N ASN A 857 -0.90 -2.19 52.04
CA ASN A 857 -0.61 -0.82 51.60
C ASN A 857 -1.84 0.10 51.69
N PRO A 858 -2.27 0.52 52.90
CA PRO A 858 -3.43 1.41 53.06
C PRO A 858 -3.24 2.79 52.42
N ALA A 859 -1.99 3.20 52.15
CA ALA A 859 -1.67 4.46 51.48
C ALA A 859 -2.09 4.53 50.00
N LEU A 860 -2.37 3.38 49.36
CA LEU A 860 -2.90 3.35 47.98
C LEU A 860 -4.43 3.55 47.92
N HIS A 861 -5.12 3.47 49.06
CA HIS A 861 -6.58 3.57 49.15
C HIS A 861 -7.11 4.97 49.52
N ASN A 862 -6.24 5.86 49.99
CA ASN A 862 -6.53 7.27 50.26
C ASN A 862 -6.05 8.14 49.10
#